data_AF-A0A520Q3W9-F1
#
_entry.id   AF-A0A520Q3W9-F1
#
_cell.length_a   1.000
_cell.length_b   1.000
_cell.length_c   1.000
_cell.angle_alpha   90.00
_cell.angle_beta   90.00
_cell.angle_gamma   90.00
#
_symmetry.space_group_name_H-M   'P 1'
#
loop_
_entity.id
_entity.type
_entity.pdbx_description
1 polymer ?
#
loop_
_entity_poly.entity_id
_entity_poly.type
_entity_poly.pdbx_seq_one_letter_code
_entity_poly.pdbx_strand_id
1 'polypeptide(L)'
;MNKRIFFFLGASALALGCQQNDEPDFSYYEERVGPVLTNGCSRGPAGSGCHIAREDGTSLGNLDVSSFDALMRRDDVLDPYGPYSSALLLLKAGDQVDVRVETFDETERFVTVTTDIRHNNGQTIDIGSSAYSQLRQWIEAGHTRSGVQDEALSVNVGDCRNEPGSHPLYDPTLAERFGAHYTRYVNEVEPILRETCAGGSCHGSPIADLYLACGGDSGPQSQWNFWVSVQHLSTPASTSGLLRRPLSTFRGGVFHEGGNVFASAEDPNYVTIRDWADALVDEAPEALAPPDGVTEGLRFFANRVQPVLVRKGCMFLNCHSPSMFHDLRLQGGAQGHFSRVATYRNWDASRLLLALDASTPNESRIIAKNLYPPEQVAGMPGIFHRGGSLFEDFGMEGGGMPNGATPDDCAGFDADAGDLNEVPAYCVMLRWWEIEREEAIAAGEIFPDTEIVRSVVWISRPTGVGEPRDFDTYRPGADLVLAPAMVDPTTGDMTLGAEASLLGGCGLDASSADLRGTAVSWDGSRIAFAARSSASAPLRLYWMNDDGSGCEPIPGVAPAMDQQHGILTHDFDPAFAPDGRLVFASARGNLDPAILGQDGPTRTPAAMQPNANLYVLDPADSSVRQLTFLLNQEIMPSFMTDGRLIFTAEKREPDFHQLAGRRQNLDGGDYHPLFAQRGSVGYRAATEIVELLDRNLALVASPLDAADGAGAIVIVNRSIGPDQDDRDPGDRFYIASQRFVTAGGAYRSPAALPTGRVLVSCDRGAGDVTSGGYDYDLCELDPSTGALRDLGGASGRADIEAVPIFARAEREIFTSRIDEANGNTMVIAGDPTAEVEVLDFPLLETLLFQNTRQDREIDFRVGGFDVFAEYPPPAGTSGFGDASGGDVISDDFGMMYLRREALGHIDLNVDGSARFSFRGGLPIVLGVTDSAGALLSFDEGDPFTGERIQREQMQFYPGERSHQSFRRELFNGMCAGCHGSISGRELDVAVDVDVLTTASRAMSTGQGPAGL
;
A
#
# COMPACT_ATOMS: atom_id res chain seq x y z
N MET A 1 -77.36 17.44 -34.18
CA MET A 1 -77.39 17.62 -35.64
C MET A 1 -76.57 16.50 -36.28
N ASN A 2 -77.20 15.76 -37.20
CA ASN A 2 -76.68 14.90 -38.28
C ASN A 2 -75.15 14.82 -38.50
N LYS A 3 -74.54 13.61 -38.45
CA LYS A 3 -74.25 12.67 -39.59
C LYS A 3 -73.20 13.25 -40.58
N ARG A 4 -72.03 12.66 -40.92
CA ARG A 4 -71.57 11.29 -41.30
C ARG A 4 -70.01 11.30 -41.30
N ILE A 5 -69.24 10.31 -40.82
CA ILE A 5 -68.92 8.94 -41.32
C ILE A 5 -68.23 8.89 -42.70
N PHE A 6 -66.97 8.40 -42.74
CA PHE A 6 -66.46 7.18 -43.46
C PHE A 6 -64.93 7.05 -43.21
N PHE A 7 -64.47 6.19 -42.27
CA PHE A 7 -63.91 4.83 -42.44
C PHE A 7 -62.64 4.72 -43.31
N PHE A 8 -61.51 4.31 -42.71
CA PHE A 8 -60.85 3.03 -43.05
C PHE A 8 -59.88 2.56 -41.94
N LEU A 9 -59.95 1.25 -41.67
CA LEU A 9 -59.17 0.48 -40.69
C LEU A 9 -57.69 0.32 -41.10
N GLY A 10 -56.82 0.23 -40.08
CA GLY A 10 -55.51 -0.43 -40.16
C GLY A 10 -55.03 -0.79 -38.74
N ALA A 11 -54.97 -2.09 -38.46
CA ALA A 11 -54.77 -2.68 -37.13
C ALA A 11 -53.38 -2.38 -36.52
N SER A 12 -53.34 -2.02 -35.23
CA SER A 12 -52.14 -2.09 -34.38
C SER A 12 -52.36 -3.18 -33.34
N ALA A 13 -51.48 -4.18 -33.35
CA ALA A 13 -51.40 -5.20 -32.32
C ALA A 13 -50.82 -4.57 -31.05
N LEU A 14 -51.57 -4.66 -29.95
CA LEU A 14 -51.10 -4.34 -28.60
C LEU A 14 -50.15 -5.45 -28.14
N ALA A 15 -48.86 -5.14 -28.06
CA ALA A 15 -47.93 -5.91 -27.25
C ALA A 15 -48.24 -5.59 -25.78
N LEU A 16 -48.79 -6.57 -25.05
CA LEU A 16 -48.83 -6.57 -23.60
C LEU A 16 -47.38 -6.64 -23.10
N GLY A 17 -46.84 -5.51 -22.65
CA GLY A 17 -45.61 -5.47 -21.88
C GLY A 17 -45.83 -6.24 -20.57
N CYS A 18 -44.93 -7.16 -20.26
CA CYS A 18 -44.85 -7.75 -18.94
C CYS A 18 -44.48 -6.63 -17.96
N GLN A 19 -45.40 -6.33 -17.03
CA GLN A 19 -45.08 -5.64 -15.79
C GLN A 19 -43.95 -6.41 -15.11
N GLN A 20 -42.87 -5.72 -14.72
CA GLN A 20 -41.96 -6.21 -13.70
C GLN A 20 -42.82 -6.63 -12.49
N ASN A 21 -42.75 -7.90 -12.12
CA ASN A 21 -43.36 -8.37 -10.88
C ASN A 21 -42.64 -7.66 -9.73
N ASP A 22 -43.38 -6.92 -8.93
CA ASP A 22 -43.01 -6.63 -7.54
C ASP A 22 -42.68 -7.98 -6.85
N GLU A 23 -41.55 -8.05 -6.15
CA GLU A 23 -41.17 -9.23 -5.37
C GLU A 23 -42.27 -9.60 -4.36
N PRO A 24 -42.49 -10.90 -4.07
CA PRO A 24 -43.53 -11.30 -3.12
C PRO A 24 -43.26 -10.75 -1.72
N ASP A 25 -44.32 -10.31 -1.02
CA ASP A 25 -44.31 -9.77 0.37
C ASP A 25 -43.66 -10.68 1.44
N PHE A 26 -43.23 -11.90 1.11
CA PHE A 26 -42.62 -12.87 2.03
C PHE A 26 -41.59 -13.77 1.31
N SER A 27 -40.30 -13.64 1.64
CA SER A 27 -39.25 -14.59 1.25
C SER A 27 -38.76 -15.43 2.45
N TYR A 28 -37.97 -16.47 2.17
CA TYR A 28 -37.36 -17.30 3.22
C TYR A 28 -36.56 -16.45 4.20
N TYR A 29 -35.86 -15.43 3.70
CA TYR A 29 -35.11 -14.51 4.55
C TYR A 29 -36.02 -13.79 5.55
N GLU A 30 -37.10 -13.12 5.11
CA GLU A 30 -37.95 -12.36 6.03
C GLU A 30 -38.66 -13.25 7.05
N GLU A 31 -39.00 -14.50 6.68
CA GLU A 31 -39.69 -15.42 7.57
C GLU A 31 -38.77 -16.15 8.57
N ARG A 32 -37.55 -16.52 8.15
CA ARG A 32 -36.68 -17.46 8.91
C ARG A 32 -35.40 -16.85 9.41
N VAL A 33 -34.80 -15.92 8.67
CA VAL A 33 -33.44 -15.41 8.91
C VAL A 33 -33.49 -14.04 9.57
N GLY A 34 -34.21 -13.09 8.98
CA GLY A 34 -34.35 -11.72 9.47
C GLY A 34 -34.76 -11.61 10.95
N PRO A 35 -35.74 -12.39 11.45
CA PRO A 35 -36.10 -12.39 12.86
C PRO A 35 -34.98 -12.85 13.80
N VAL A 36 -34.09 -13.76 13.35
CA VAL A 36 -32.95 -14.22 14.14
C VAL A 36 -31.92 -13.11 14.27
N LEU A 37 -31.55 -12.47 13.16
CA LEU A 37 -30.57 -11.37 13.16
C LEU A 37 -31.09 -10.14 13.91
N THR A 38 -32.37 -9.81 13.76
CA THR A 38 -32.96 -8.66 14.48
C THR A 38 -32.96 -8.88 15.99
N ASN A 39 -33.31 -10.08 16.46
CA ASN A 39 -33.36 -10.35 17.90
C ASN A 39 -31.97 -10.61 18.51
N GLY A 40 -31.09 -11.29 17.78
CA GLY A 40 -29.75 -11.66 18.25
C GLY A 40 -28.72 -10.54 18.12
N CYS A 41 -28.77 -9.76 17.03
CA CYS A 41 -27.74 -8.77 16.73
C CYS A 41 -28.21 -7.35 17.02
N SER A 42 -29.43 -6.97 16.60
CA SER A 42 -29.83 -5.56 16.64
C SER A 42 -30.51 -5.10 17.92
N ARG A 43 -31.29 -5.98 18.56
CA ARG A 43 -32.00 -5.63 19.80
C ARG A 43 -31.18 -5.79 21.07
N GLY A 44 -30.20 -6.70 21.10
CA GLY A 44 -29.25 -6.91 22.19
C GLY A 44 -29.88 -7.15 23.59
N PRO A 45 -29.12 -7.67 24.58
CA PRO A 45 -29.64 -7.84 25.95
C PRO A 45 -30.00 -6.52 26.65
N ALA A 46 -29.48 -5.38 26.16
CA ALA A 46 -29.64 -4.05 26.75
C ALA A 46 -30.46 -3.06 25.90
N GLY A 47 -31.05 -3.48 24.77
CA GLY A 47 -31.81 -2.57 23.90
C GLY A 47 -30.95 -1.60 23.08
N SER A 48 -29.66 -1.90 22.88
CA SER A 48 -28.63 -0.96 22.41
C SER A 48 -28.61 -0.65 20.91
N GLY A 49 -29.49 -1.25 20.08
CA GLY A 49 -29.64 -0.87 18.67
C GLY A 49 -28.36 -1.04 17.83
N CYS A 50 -27.62 -2.14 17.99
CA CYS A 50 -26.41 -2.42 17.21
C CYS A 50 -26.77 -2.87 15.78
N HIS A 51 -25.89 -2.68 14.80
CA HIS A 51 -26.08 -3.17 13.42
C HIS A 51 -27.39 -2.72 12.73
N ILE A 52 -27.84 -1.49 12.98
CA ILE A 52 -28.94 -0.85 12.25
C ILE A 52 -28.40 0.44 11.65
N ALA A 53 -28.61 0.63 10.35
CA ALA A 53 -28.20 1.86 9.68
C ALA A 53 -28.90 3.09 10.26
N ARG A 54 -28.13 4.16 10.40
CA ARG A 54 -28.61 5.52 10.68
C ARG A 54 -28.96 6.23 9.37
N GLU A 55 -29.65 7.37 9.48
CA GLU A 55 -30.01 8.20 8.33
C GLU A 55 -28.78 8.69 7.53
N ASP A 56 -27.62 8.81 8.20
CA ASP A 56 -26.34 9.18 7.59
C ASP A 56 -25.61 8.02 6.90
N GLY A 57 -26.20 6.83 6.82
CA GLY A 57 -25.60 5.67 6.16
C GLY A 57 -24.50 4.97 6.96
N THR A 58 -24.35 5.27 8.26
CA THR A 58 -23.42 4.59 9.17
C THR A 58 -24.12 3.55 10.04
N SER A 59 -23.37 2.56 10.54
CA SER A 59 -23.85 1.58 11.52
C SER A 59 -22.71 1.08 12.41
N LEU A 60 -23.00 0.77 13.67
CA LEU A 60 -22.03 0.13 14.57
C LEU A 60 -21.58 -1.21 13.99
N GLY A 61 -20.27 -1.45 13.98
CA GLY A 61 -19.66 -2.62 13.37
C GLY A 61 -19.66 -2.63 11.82
N ASN A 62 -20.00 -1.50 11.19
CA ASN A 62 -20.12 -1.36 9.74
C ASN A 62 -21.01 -2.43 9.08
N LEU A 63 -22.07 -2.85 9.77
CA LEU A 63 -22.97 -3.92 9.33
C LEU A 63 -24.41 -3.48 9.58
N ASP A 64 -25.30 -3.71 8.63
CA ASP A 64 -26.73 -3.46 8.77
C ASP A 64 -27.52 -4.75 8.53
N VAL A 65 -28.25 -5.19 9.56
CA VAL A 65 -29.05 -6.42 9.51
C VAL A 65 -30.55 -6.13 9.37
N SER A 66 -30.94 -4.89 9.07
CA SER A 66 -32.34 -4.45 9.02
C SER A 66 -33.15 -5.09 7.87
N SER A 67 -32.50 -5.48 6.79
CA SER A 67 -33.11 -6.16 5.63
C SER A 67 -32.11 -7.08 4.92
N PHE A 68 -32.60 -7.87 3.96
CA PHE A 68 -31.73 -8.69 3.12
C PHE A 68 -30.74 -7.82 2.33
N ASP A 69 -31.25 -6.82 1.61
CA ASP A 69 -30.42 -5.95 0.76
C ASP A 69 -29.39 -5.13 1.54
N ALA A 70 -29.69 -4.81 2.80
CA ALA A 70 -28.73 -4.14 3.67
C ALA A 70 -27.60 -5.09 4.11
N LEU A 71 -27.94 -6.32 4.46
CA LEU A 71 -26.97 -7.34 4.85
C LEU A 71 -26.08 -7.78 3.68
N MET A 72 -26.65 -7.93 2.48
CA MET A 72 -25.89 -8.32 1.28
C MET A 72 -24.87 -7.28 0.81
N ARG A 73 -24.89 -6.06 1.36
CA ARG A 73 -23.77 -5.11 1.16
C ARG A 73 -22.51 -5.54 1.88
N ARG A 74 -22.62 -6.50 2.81
CA ARG A 74 -21.54 -7.08 3.60
C ARG A 74 -21.56 -8.61 3.49
N ASP A 75 -21.84 -9.16 2.32
CA ASP A 75 -21.82 -10.62 2.09
C ASP A 75 -20.46 -11.25 2.47
N ASP A 76 -19.38 -10.47 2.42
CA ASP A 76 -18.04 -10.80 2.93
C ASP A 76 -18.01 -11.37 4.37
N VAL A 77 -19.00 -11.03 5.22
CA VAL A 77 -19.07 -11.58 6.59
C VAL A 77 -19.81 -12.91 6.69
N LEU A 78 -20.43 -13.36 5.60
CA LEU A 78 -21.26 -14.57 5.52
C LEU A 78 -20.50 -15.76 4.95
N ASP A 79 -19.40 -15.57 4.23
CA ASP A 79 -18.64 -16.68 3.67
C ASP A 79 -17.70 -17.35 4.71
N PRO A 80 -17.77 -18.68 4.88
CA PRO A 80 -16.75 -19.45 5.61
C PRO A 80 -15.44 -19.45 4.82
N TYR A 81 -14.53 -18.55 5.18
CA TYR A 81 -13.30 -18.30 4.44
C TYR A 81 -12.05 -18.89 5.11
N GLY A 82 -11.11 -19.35 4.29
CA GLY A 82 -9.75 -19.67 4.72
C GLY A 82 -9.70 -20.78 5.77
N PRO A 83 -9.11 -20.52 6.96
CA PRO A 83 -8.95 -21.55 7.97
C PRO A 83 -10.24 -21.86 8.74
N TYR A 84 -11.27 -21.02 8.59
CA TYR A 84 -12.48 -21.10 9.40
C TYR A 84 -13.58 -21.91 8.70
N SER A 85 -14.17 -22.87 9.41
CA SER A 85 -15.33 -23.63 8.94
C SER A 85 -16.67 -22.91 9.15
N SER A 86 -16.66 -21.66 9.59
CA SER A 86 -17.84 -20.86 9.87
C SER A 86 -17.60 -19.42 9.46
N ALA A 87 -18.68 -18.75 9.06
CA ALA A 87 -18.65 -17.36 8.65
C ALA A 87 -18.25 -16.42 9.79
N LEU A 88 -17.63 -15.29 9.44
CA LEU A 88 -17.23 -14.26 10.40
C LEU A 88 -18.41 -13.81 11.28
N LEU A 89 -19.60 -13.64 10.71
CA LEU A 89 -20.80 -13.26 11.45
C LEU A 89 -21.06 -14.20 12.63
N LEU A 90 -20.94 -15.52 12.40
CA LEU A 90 -21.18 -16.53 13.43
C LEU A 90 -20.04 -16.59 14.44
N LEU A 91 -18.80 -16.41 13.99
CA LEU A 91 -17.61 -16.44 14.87
C LEU A 91 -17.52 -15.22 15.79
N LYS A 92 -17.99 -14.05 15.33
CA LYS A 92 -18.08 -12.83 16.16
C LYS A 92 -19.27 -12.87 17.11
N ALA A 93 -20.40 -13.44 16.68
CA ALA A 93 -21.62 -13.48 17.49
C ALA A 93 -21.65 -14.67 18.46
N GLY A 94 -20.94 -15.76 18.18
CA GLY A 94 -21.06 -17.03 18.89
C GLY A 94 -19.85 -17.43 19.72
N ASP A 95 -19.88 -18.69 20.15
CA ASP A 95 -18.82 -19.28 20.96
C ASP A 95 -17.52 -19.45 20.18
N GLN A 96 -16.41 -19.46 20.92
CA GLN A 96 -15.11 -19.81 20.37
C GLN A 96 -15.14 -21.24 19.80
N VAL A 97 -14.46 -21.45 18.67
CA VAL A 97 -14.43 -22.76 18.00
C VAL A 97 -13.00 -23.26 17.84
N ASP A 98 -12.85 -24.57 17.83
CA ASP A 98 -11.55 -25.20 17.57
C ASP A 98 -11.25 -25.26 16.07
N VAL A 99 -10.05 -24.84 15.71
CA VAL A 99 -9.51 -24.92 14.36
C VAL A 99 -8.22 -25.73 14.40
N ARG A 100 -8.12 -26.73 13.51
CA ARG A 100 -6.90 -27.52 13.34
C ARG A 100 -6.04 -26.86 12.28
N VAL A 101 -4.85 -26.42 12.65
CA VAL A 101 -3.91 -25.72 11.76
C VAL A 101 -2.73 -26.63 11.45
N GLU A 102 -2.42 -26.80 10.17
CA GLU A 102 -1.25 -27.56 9.74
C GLU A 102 0.06 -26.85 10.12
N THR A 103 1.06 -27.62 10.54
CA THR A 103 2.38 -27.17 10.97
C THR A 103 3.47 -27.82 10.08
N PHE A 104 4.70 -27.35 10.22
CA PHE A 104 5.90 -27.98 9.63
C PHE A 104 6.56 -28.98 10.59
N ASP A 105 5.91 -29.36 11.69
CA ASP A 105 6.40 -30.39 12.60
C ASP A 105 6.11 -31.78 12.01
N GLU A 106 7.16 -32.61 11.90
CA GLU A 106 7.07 -33.97 11.37
C GLU A 106 6.35 -34.93 12.34
N THR A 107 6.37 -34.63 13.63
CA THR A 107 5.78 -35.45 14.69
C THR A 107 4.38 -34.99 15.08
N GLU A 108 4.10 -33.69 14.97
CA GLU A 108 2.80 -33.08 15.27
C GLU A 108 2.33 -32.17 14.12
N ARG A 109 1.98 -32.79 12.99
CA ARG A 109 1.58 -32.10 11.74
C ARG A 109 0.39 -31.13 11.87
N PHE A 110 -0.39 -31.23 12.93
CA PHE A 110 -1.51 -30.32 13.18
C PHE A 110 -1.56 -29.92 14.64
N VAL A 111 -1.75 -28.63 14.89
CA VAL A 111 -2.08 -28.09 16.22
C VAL A 111 -3.53 -27.64 16.25
N THR A 112 -4.19 -27.79 17.40
CA THR A 112 -5.56 -27.28 17.59
C THR A 112 -5.50 -25.96 18.35
N VAL A 113 -6.06 -24.91 17.76
CA VAL A 113 -6.23 -23.60 18.41
C VAL A 113 -7.72 -23.29 18.56
N THR A 114 -8.11 -22.76 19.70
CA THR A 114 -9.45 -22.27 19.99
C THR A 114 -9.50 -20.78 19.66
N THR A 115 -10.36 -20.37 18.71
CA THR A 115 -10.41 -18.99 18.22
C THR A 115 -10.67 -17.99 19.34
N ASP A 116 -9.93 -16.88 19.39
CA ASP A 116 -10.18 -15.71 20.25
C ASP A 116 -10.58 -14.50 19.38
N ILE A 117 -11.79 -14.57 18.83
CA ILE A 117 -12.33 -13.54 17.94
C ILE A 117 -13.27 -12.64 18.73
N ARG A 118 -12.74 -11.51 19.21
CA ARG A 118 -13.46 -10.62 20.12
C ARG A 118 -14.57 -9.84 19.40
N HIS A 119 -15.69 -9.65 20.09
CA HIS A 119 -16.78 -8.76 19.70
C HIS A 119 -17.07 -7.78 20.84
N ASN A 120 -17.24 -6.48 20.54
CA ASN A 120 -17.33 -5.45 21.57
C ASN A 120 -18.50 -5.62 22.55
N ASN A 121 -19.56 -6.32 22.15
CA ASN A 121 -20.71 -6.60 23.02
C ASN A 121 -20.68 -8.02 23.61
N GLY A 122 -19.54 -8.71 23.53
CA GLY A 122 -19.42 -10.13 23.86
C GLY A 122 -20.20 -11.02 22.89
N GLN A 123 -20.42 -12.27 23.31
CA GLN A 123 -21.18 -13.28 22.57
C GLN A 123 -22.68 -12.99 22.66
N THR A 124 -23.36 -13.00 21.53
CA THR A 124 -24.78 -12.65 21.40
C THR A 124 -25.65 -13.82 20.95
N ILE A 125 -25.08 -14.87 20.35
CA ILE A 125 -25.77 -16.05 19.82
C ILE A 125 -25.07 -17.33 20.31
N ASP A 126 -25.73 -18.10 21.18
CA ASP A 126 -25.24 -19.41 21.65
C ASP A 126 -25.14 -20.43 20.50
N ILE A 127 -24.00 -21.14 20.37
CA ILE A 127 -23.75 -22.14 19.32
C ILE A 127 -24.73 -23.33 19.37
N GLY A 128 -25.25 -23.65 20.57
CA GLY A 128 -26.23 -24.71 20.78
C GLY A 128 -27.67 -24.29 20.43
N SER A 129 -27.90 -23.04 20.07
CA SER A 129 -29.24 -22.52 19.82
C SER A 129 -29.80 -22.91 18.45
N SER A 130 -31.15 -22.97 18.36
CA SER A 130 -31.83 -23.11 17.07
C SER A 130 -31.57 -21.92 16.15
N ALA A 131 -31.32 -20.73 16.72
CA ALA A 131 -30.96 -19.52 16.00
C ALA A 131 -29.63 -19.69 15.26
N TYR A 132 -28.58 -20.15 15.95
CA TYR A 132 -27.29 -20.44 15.34
C TYR A 132 -27.42 -21.47 14.21
N SER A 133 -28.11 -22.58 14.47
CA SER A 133 -28.31 -23.65 13.49
C SER A 133 -29.04 -23.16 12.23
N GLN A 134 -30.05 -22.31 12.40
CA GLN A 134 -30.83 -21.72 11.31
C GLN A 134 -30.00 -20.76 10.45
N LEU A 135 -29.16 -19.91 11.07
CA LEU A 135 -28.26 -19.01 10.35
C LEU A 135 -27.17 -19.77 9.61
N ARG A 136 -26.52 -20.73 10.29
CA ARG A 136 -25.49 -21.57 9.69
C ARG A 136 -26.01 -22.31 8.46
N GLN A 137 -27.18 -22.93 8.57
CA GLN A 137 -27.79 -23.64 7.43
C GLN A 137 -28.08 -22.71 6.25
N TRP A 138 -28.59 -21.50 6.51
CA TRP A 138 -28.87 -20.52 5.46
C TRP A 138 -27.58 -20.02 4.79
N ILE A 139 -26.53 -19.75 5.58
CA ILE A 139 -25.21 -19.37 5.08
C ILE A 139 -24.60 -20.48 4.21
N GLU A 140 -24.55 -21.72 4.71
CA GLU A 140 -24.01 -22.87 3.97
C GLU A 140 -24.83 -23.21 2.71
N ALA A 141 -26.08 -22.74 2.63
CA ALA A 141 -26.92 -22.86 1.44
C ALA A 141 -26.75 -21.70 0.43
N GLY A 142 -25.74 -20.84 0.61
CA GLY A 142 -25.43 -19.72 -0.29
C GLY A 142 -26.16 -18.42 0.05
N HIS A 143 -26.71 -18.30 1.27
CA HIS A 143 -27.28 -17.08 1.84
C HIS A 143 -28.24 -16.28 0.91
N THR A 144 -29.01 -16.99 0.06
CA THR A 144 -29.93 -16.35 -0.89
C THR A 144 -31.23 -15.88 -0.23
N ARG A 145 -31.90 -14.88 -0.83
CA ARG A 145 -33.19 -14.36 -0.35
C ARG A 145 -34.27 -15.45 -0.29
N SER A 146 -34.30 -16.31 -1.31
CA SER A 146 -35.27 -17.40 -1.42
C SER A 146 -34.94 -18.61 -0.54
N GLY A 147 -33.71 -18.69 0.00
CA GLY A 147 -33.18 -19.89 0.65
C GLY A 147 -32.94 -21.04 -0.33
N VAL A 148 -33.05 -20.81 -1.63
CA VAL A 148 -32.74 -21.77 -2.69
C VAL A 148 -31.28 -21.63 -3.07
N GLN A 149 -30.61 -22.78 -3.21
CA GLN A 149 -29.19 -22.88 -3.48
C GLN A 149 -28.85 -22.46 -4.91
N ASP A 150 -27.67 -21.87 -5.08
CA ASP A 150 -27.03 -21.72 -6.39
C ASP A 150 -26.05 -22.88 -6.63
N GLU A 151 -26.31 -23.69 -7.65
CA GLU A 151 -25.44 -24.81 -8.08
C GLU A 151 -24.68 -24.48 -9.37
N ALA A 152 -24.56 -23.20 -9.74
CA ALA A 152 -23.80 -22.80 -10.92
C ALA A 152 -22.34 -23.30 -10.82
N LEU A 153 -21.89 -23.90 -11.93
CA LEU A 153 -20.50 -24.29 -12.10
C LEU A 153 -19.74 -23.20 -12.86
N SER A 154 -18.57 -22.88 -12.35
CA SER A 154 -17.61 -22.01 -13.00
C SER A 154 -16.95 -22.72 -14.16
N VAL A 155 -16.63 -21.94 -15.20
CA VAL A 155 -15.88 -22.40 -16.36
C VAL A 155 -14.49 -21.79 -16.34
N ASN A 156 -13.51 -22.53 -16.85
CA ASN A 156 -12.17 -22.03 -17.04
C ASN A 156 -12.16 -20.94 -18.13
N VAL A 157 -11.65 -19.75 -17.81
CA VAL A 157 -11.63 -18.60 -18.72
C VAL A 157 -10.21 -18.08 -18.91
N GLY A 158 -9.88 -17.74 -20.16
CA GLY A 158 -8.56 -17.28 -20.57
C GLY A 158 -7.60 -18.41 -20.92
N ASP A 159 -6.52 -18.06 -21.61
CA ASP A 159 -5.49 -19.01 -22.02
C ASP A 159 -4.57 -19.36 -20.84
N CYS A 160 -4.04 -20.58 -20.84
CA CYS A 160 -2.96 -20.96 -19.93
C CYS A 160 -1.62 -20.34 -20.36
N ARG A 161 -0.67 -20.23 -19.42
CA ARG A 161 0.67 -19.72 -19.70
C ARG A 161 1.68 -20.86 -19.91
N ASN A 162 2.60 -20.70 -20.86
CA ASN A 162 3.62 -21.71 -21.18
C ASN A 162 4.89 -21.60 -20.31
N GLU A 163 4.96 -20.62 -19.41
CA GLU A 163 6.11 -20.41 -18.54
C GLU A 163 5.95 -21.23 -17.26
N PRO A 164 6.93 -22.09 -16.90
CA PRO A 164 6.91 -22.76 -15.61
C PRO A 164 6.96 -21.71 -14.48
N GLY A 165 6.34 -22.01 -13.35
CA GLY A 165 6.43 -21.10 -12.20
C GLY A 165 7.80 -21.14 -11.54
N SER A 166 7.99 -20.25 -10.58
CA SER A 166 9.16 -20.20 -9.72
C SER A 166 8.74 -19.96 -8.28
N HIS A 167 9.47 -20.56 -7.34
CA HIS A 167 9.26 -20.38 -5.90
C HIS A 167 10.53 -20.74 -5.15
N PRO A 168 10.89 -20.06 -4.05
CA PRO A 168 12.10 -20.38 -3.27
C PRO A 168 12.14 -21.81 -2.74
N LEU A 169 10.97 -22.40 -2.45
CA LEU A 169 10.83 -23.80 -2.03
C LEU A 169 10.68 -24.81 -3.19
N TYR A 170 10.81 -24.38 -4.45
CA TYR A 170 10.63 -25.28 -5.59
C TYR A 170 11.71 -26.37 -5.63
N ASP A 171 11.28 -27.63 -5.58
CA ASP A 171 12.16 -28.79 -5.70
C ASP A 171 11.85 -29.56 -7.00
N PRO A 172 12.62 -29.30 -8.09
CA PRO A 172 12.40 -30.00 -9.36
C PRO A 172 12.71 -31.50 -9.28
N THR A 173 13.47 -31.96 -8.28
CA THR A 173 13.84 -33.38 -8.12
C THR A 173 12.70 -34.21 -7.54
N LEU A 174 11.63 -33.59 -7.04
CA LEU A 174 10.44 -34.28 -6.54
C LEU A 174 9.85 -35.22 -7.60
N ALA A 175 9.79 -34.76 -8.86
CA ALA A 175 9.30 -35.56 -9.98
C ALA A 175 10.15 -36.81 -10.24
N GLU A 176 11.47 -36.73 -10.03
CA GLU A 176 12.38 -37.86 -10.16
C GLU A 176 12.22 -38.84 -9.00
N ARG A 177 12.15 -38.34 -7.75
CA ARG A 177 11.98 -39.17 -6.56
C ARG A 177 10.68 -39.97 -6.57
N PHE A 178 9.60 -39.38 -7.08
CA PHE A 178 8.25 -39.98 -7.13
C PHE A 178 7.80 -40.28 -8.57
N GLY A 179 8.70 -40.78 -9.41
CA GLY A 179 8.50 -40.94 -10.86
C GLY A 179 7.22 -41.70 -11.29
N ALA A 180 6.77 -42.70 -10.53
CA ALA A 180 5.52 -43.41 -10.82
C ALA A 180 4.28 -42.50 -10.63
N HIS A 181 4.21 -41.76 -9.53
CA HIS A 181 3.13 -40.81 -9.26
C HIS A 181 3.19 -39.60 -10.19
N TYR A 182 4.40 -39.15 -10.55
CA TYR A 182 4.60 -38.11 -11.56
C TYR A 182 4.08 -38.54 -12.93
N THR A 183 4.42 -39.75 -13.37
CA THR A 183 3.94 -40.30 -14.65
C THR A 183 2.41 -40.41 -14.68
N ARG A 184 1.80 -40.84 -13.57
CA ARG A 184 0.34 -40.88 -13.44
C ARG A 184 -0.26 -39.47 -13.49
N TYR A 185 0.31 -38.52 -12.75
CA TYR A 185 -0.12 -37.12 -12.73
C TYR A 185 -0.15 -36.51 -14.14
N VAL A 186 0.95 -36.61 -14.89
CA VAL A 186 1.06 -36.03 -16.23
C VAL A 186 0.04 -36.63 -17.22
N ASN A 187 -0.24 -37.93 -17.09
CA ASN A 187 -1.15 -38.63 -18.02
C ASN A 187 -2.63 -38.47 -17.65
N GLU A 188 -2.98 -38.37 -16.36
CA GLU A 188 -4.36 -38.46 -15.87
C GLU A 188 -4.86 -37.15 -15.25
N VAL A 189 -4.03 -36.43 -14.48
CA VAL A 189 -4.44 -35.28 -13.66
C VAL A 189 -4.16 -33.94 -14.35
N GLU A 190 -2.95 -33.76 -14.90
CA GLU A 190 -2.55 -32.52 -15.58
C GLU A 190 -3.52 -32.12 -16.72
N PRO A 191 -4.02 -33.04 -17.57
CA PRO A 191 -4.98 -32.67 -18.61
C PRO A 191 -6.28 -32.08 -18.05
N ILE A 192 -6.77 -32.60 -16.92
CA ILE A 192 -7.98 -32.12 -16.26
C ILE A 192 -7.73 -30.72 -15.71
N LEU A 193 -6.64 -30.51 -14.97
CA LEU A 193 -6.29 -29.21 -14.39
C LEU A 193 -6.06 -28.16 -15.48
N ARG A 194 -5.46 -28.54 -16.61
CA ARG A 194 -5.30 -27.65 -17.77
C ARG A 194 -6.65 -27.20 -18.34
N GLU A 195 -7.58 -28.12 -18.51
CA GLU A 195 -8.90 -27.84 -19.11
C GLU A 195 -9.81 -27.05 -18.16
N THR A 196 -9.77 -27.35 -16.86
CA THR A 196 -10.75 -26.85 -15.88
C THR A 196 -10.22 -25.72 -14.99
N CYS A 197 -8.91 -25.58 -14.83
CA CYS A 197 -8.32 -24.68 -13.83
C CYS A 197 -7.26 -23.70 -14.38
N ALA A 198 -6.48 -24.08 -15.41
CA ALA A 198 -5.25 -23.35 -15.77
C ALA A 198 -5.44 -22.08 -16.63
N GLY A 199 -6.66 -21.58 -16.81
CA GLY A 199 -6.93 -20.36 -17.58
C GLY A 199 -6.49 -19.11 -16.83
N GLY A 200 -6.21 -18.04 -17.59
CA GLY A 200 -5.65 -16.79 -17.05
C GLY A 200 -6.49 -16.10 -15.97
N SER A 201 -7.81 -16.32 -15.91
CA SER A 201 -8.66 -15.80 -14.82
C SER A 201 -8.81 -16.75 -13.63
N CYS A 202 -8.13 -17.90 -13.66
CA CYS A 202 -8.11 -18.90 -12.61
C CYS A 202 -6.64 -19.14 -12.20
N HIS A 203 -6.10 -20.32 -12.49
CA HIS A 203 -4.76 -20.74 -12.07
C HIS A 203 -3.67 -20.50 -13.12
N GLY A 204 -3.99 -19.91 -14.27
CA GLY A 204 -3.00 -19.47 -15.28
C GLY A 204 -2.27 -18.17 -14.92
N SER A 205 -2.55 -17.60 -13.74
CA SER A 205 -1.91 -16.40 -13.22
C SER A 205 -0.89 -16.73 -12.13
N PRO A 206 0.34 -16.17 -12.15
CA PRO A 206 1.37 -16.44 -11.15
C PRO A 206 1.01 -15.93 -9.74
N ILE A 207 -0.05 -15.11 -9.62
CA ILE A 207 -0.64 -14.68 -8.35
C ILE A 207 -1.20 -15.87 -7.57
N ALA A 208 -1.79 -16.85 -8.27
CA ALA A 208 -2.45 -17.97 -7.64
C ALA A 208 -1.43 -18.84 -6.89
N ASP A 209 -1.78 -19.27 -5.67
CA ASP A 209 -0.94 -20.22 -4.90
C ASP A 209 -0.72 -21.53 -5.68
N LEU A 210 -1.76 -21.98 -6.40
CA LEU A 210 -1.71 -23.08 -7.35
C LEU A 210 -1.53 -22.52 -8.77
N TYR A 211 -0.40 -21.86 -9.07
CA TYR A 211 -0.12 -21.44 -10.45
C TYR A 211 0.15 -22.67 -11.34
N LEU A 212 -0.60 -22.81 -12.42
CA LEU A 212 -0.53 -23.90 -13.37
C LEU A 212 -0.07 -23.40 -14.75
N ALA A 213 1.05 -23.93 -15.23
CA ALA A 213 1.47 -23.78 -16.61
C ALA A 213 0.66 -24.72 -17.53
N CYS A 214 0.71 -24.49 -18.84
CA CYS A 214 0.01 -25.32 -19.83
C CYS A 214 0.40 -26.81 -19.77
N GLY A 215 1.66 -27.14 -19.46
CA GLY A 215 2.12 -28.52 -19.30
C GLY A 215 2.06 -29.37 -20.58
N GLY A 216 2.08 -30.69 -20.44
CA GLY A 216 1.82 -31.65 -21.52
C GLY A 216 3.03 -32.38 -22.13
N ASP A 217 4.26 -31.97 -21.81
CA ASP A 217 5.49 -32.50 -22.46
C ASP A 217 6.42 -33.28 -21.51
N SER A 218 5.99 -33.60 -20.28
CA SER A 218 6.86 -34.20 -19.23
C SER A 218 8.16 -33.39 -18.95
N GLY A 219 8.14 -32.09 -19.28
CA GLY A 219 9.26 -31.16 -19.11
C GLY A 219 9.11 -30.26 -17.89
N PRO A 220 9.86 -29.14 -17.83
CA PRO A 220 9.85 -28.23 -16.67
C PRO A 220 8.46 -27.72 -16.27
N GLN A 221 7.55 -27.49 -17.23
CA GLN A 221 6.17 -27.09 -16.93
C GLN A 221 5.42 -28.18 -16.15
N SER A 222 5.49 -29.44 -16.61
CA SER A 222 4.82 -30.55 -15.93
C SER A 222 5.47 -30.88 -14.59
N GLN A 223 6.80 -30.71 -14.45
CA GLN A 223 7.50 -30.84 -13.16
C GLN A 223 7.03 -29.79 -12.15
N TRP A 224 6.90 -28.54 -12.60
CA TRP A 224 6.32 -27.46 -11.79
C TRP A 224 4.88 -27.79 -11.38
N ASN A 225 4.02 -28.12 -12.36
CA ASN A 225 2.61 -28.42 -12.12
C ASN A 225 2.43 -29.58 -11.11
N PHE A 226 3.24 -30.63 -11.24
CA PHE A 226 3.28 -31.74 -10.28
C PHE A 226 3.68 -31.25 -8.89
N TRP A 227 4.81 -30.54 -8.78
CA TRP A 227 5.32 -30.04 -7.51
C TRP A 227 4.29 -29.15 -6.79
N VAL A 228 3.70 -28.17 -7.50
CA VAL A 228 2.76 -27.22 -6.89
C VAL A 228 1.44 -27.90 -6.49
N SER A 229 0.98 -28.89 -7.26
CA SER A 229 -0.20 -29.68 -6.91
C SER A 229 0.03 -30.53 -5.67
N VAL A 230 1.22 -31.13 -5.51
CA VAL A 230 1.60 -31.85 -4.28
C VAL A 230 1.58 -30.93 -3.05
N GLN A 231 1.96 -29.65 -3.19
CA GLN A 231 1.92 -28.70 -2.06
C GLN A 231 0.49 -28.44 -1.54
N HIS A 232 -0.53 -28.74 -2.33
CA HIS A 232 -1.95 -28.53 -1.97
C HIS A 232 -2.62 -29.81 -1.45
N LEU A 233 -1.84 -30.87 -1.21
CA LEU A 233 -2.31 -32.13 -0.65
C LEU A 233 -2.15 -32.18 0.88
N SER A 234 -3.05 -32.93 1.52
CA SER A 234 -3.11 -33.14 2.97
C SER A 234 -3.36 -34.62 3.30
N THR A 235 -3.28 -34.96 4.59
CA THR A 235 -3.59 -36.31 5.08
C THR A 235 -4.75 -36.25 6.10
N PRO A 236 -5.91 -36.88 5.81
CA PRO A 236 -6.23 -37.66 4.61
C PRO A 236 -6.44 -36.76 3.38
N ALA A 237 -6.29 -37.31 2.17
CA ALA A 237 -6.34 -36.53 0.93
C ALA A 237 -7.68 -35.79 0.73
N SER A 238 -8.78 -36.31 1.27
CA SER A 238 -10.09 -35.64 1.28
C SER A 238 -10.13 -34.29 1.99
N THR A 239 -9.08 -33.94 2.74
CA THR A 239 -8.90 -32.62 3.37
C THR A 239 -8.10 -31.63 2.55
N SER A 240 -7.51 -32.08 1.43
CA SER A 240 -6.64 -31.28 0.55
C SER A 240 -7.37 -30.12 -0.10
N GLY A 241 -6.74 -28.95 -0.14
CA GLY A 241 -7.24 -27.79 -0.88
C GLY A 241 -7.47 -28.09 -2.37
N LEU A 242 -6.64 -28.95 -2.98
CA LEU A 242 -6.77 -29.38 -4.38
C LEU A 242 -8.11 -30.07 -4.68
N LEU A 243 -8.72 -30.74 -3.69
CA LEU A 243 -10.01 -31.41 -3.84
C LEU A 243 -11.17 -30.56 -3.30
N ARG A 244 -10.99 -29.91 -2.15
CA ARG A 244 -12.10 -29.20 -1.48
C ARG A 244 -12.49 -27.89 -2.14
N ARG A 245 -11.53 -27.11 -2.64
CA ARG A 245 -11.82 -25.81 -3.27
C ARG A 245 -12.66 -25.93 -4.55
N PRO A 246 -12.33 -26.82 -5.51
CA PRO A 246 -13.14 -26.93 -6.72
C PRO A 246 -14.47 -27.67 -6.50
N LEU A 247 -14.66 -28.38 -5.39
CA LEU A 247 -15.91 -29.08 -5.09
C LEU A 247 -16.98 -28.11 -4.56
N SER A 248 -18.23 -28.32 -4.95
CA SER A 248 -19.37 -27.60 -4.38
C SER A 248 -19.34 -27.59 -2.84
N THR A 249 -19.48 -26.40 -2.25
CA THR A 249 -19.57 -26.21 -0.78
C THR A 249 -20.68 -27.08 -0.16
N PHE A 250 -21.78 -27.31 -0.88
CA PHE A 250 -22.86 -28.18 -0.44
C PHE A 250 -22.49 -29.68 -0.36
N ARG A 251 -21.46 -30.11 -1.09
CA ARG A 251 -20.95 -31.49 -1.08
C ARG A 251 -19.70 -31.66 -0.22
N GLY A 252 -19.45 -30.72 0.68
CA GLY A 252 -18.28 -30.73 1.56
C GLY A 252 -17.06 -30.03 0.98
N GLY A 253 -17.24 -29.25 -0.09
CA GLY A 253 -16.24 -28.29 -0.56
C GLY A 253 -16.10 -27.07 0.36
N VAL A 254 -15.20 -26.17 -0.01
CA VAL A 254 -14.90 -24.94 0.76
C VAL A 254 -14.90 -23.73 -0.17
N PHE A 255 -14.84 -22.54 0.42
CA PHE A 255 -14.74 -21.30 -0.35
C PHE A 255 -13.61 -21.32 -1.38
N HIS A 256 -13.93 -20.88 -2.60
CA HIS A 256 -13.02 -20.77 -3.72
C HIS A 256 -13.44 -19.56 -4.55
N GLU A 257 -12.54 -18.59 -4.70
CA GLU A 257 -12.79 -17.36 -5.46
C GLU A 257 -13.17 -17.66 -6.91
N GLY A 258 -12.59 -18.70 -7.51
CA GLY A 258 -12.96 -19.18 -8.84
C GLY A 258 -14.31 -19.90 -8.91
N GLY A 259 -15.05 -20.04 -7.80
CA GLY A 259 -16.35 -20.72 -7.71
C GLY A 259 -16.28 -22.26 -7.80
N ASN A 260 -17.45 -22.89 -7.94
CA ASN A 260 -17.55 -24.36 -7.95
C ASN A 260 -17.17 -24.92 -9.33
N VAL A 261 -16.20 -25.83 -9.41
CA VAL A 261 -15.82 -26.50 -10.67
C VAL A 261 -16.51 -27.87 -10.79
N PHE A 262 -16.61 -28.60 -9.69
CA PHE A 262 -17.24 -29.92 -9.61
C PHE A 262 -18.51 -29.85 -8.76
N ALA A 263 -19.64 -30.29 -9.32
CA ALA A 263 -20.91 -30.35 -8.60
C ALA A 263 -20.95 -31.46 -7.54
N SER A 264 -20.11 -32.50 -7.69
CA SER A 264 -20.18 -33.70 -6.86
C SER A 264 -18.83 -34.44 -6.79
N ALA A 265 -18.60 -35.14 -5.67
CA ALA A 265 -17.41 -35.96 -5.45
C ALA A 265 -17.43 -37.28 -6.25
N GLU A 266 -18.52 -37.54 -6.99
CA GLU A 266 -18.68 -38.65 -7.93
C GLU A 266 -18.35 -38.25 -9.37
N ASP A 267 -18.03 -36.98 -9.64
CA ASP A 267 -17.57 -36.53 -10.95
C ASP A 267 -16.32 -37.33 -11.37
N PRO A 268 -16.28 -37.91 -12.59
CA PRO A 268 -15.14 -38.72 -13.03
C PRO A 268 -13.80 -37.99 -12.98
N ASN A 269 -13.78 -36.69 -13.27
CA ASN A 269 -12.57 -35.88 -13.21
C ASN A 269 -12.15 -35.67 -11.75
N TYR A 270 -13.09 -35.35 -10.86
CA TYR A 270 -12.82 -35.26 -9.42
C TYR A 270 -12.27 -36.58 -8.86
N VAL A 271 -12.90 -37.71 -9.19
CA VAL A 271 -12.47 -39.05 -8.78
C VAL A 271 -11.06 -39.35 -9.25
N THR A 272 -10.70 -38.96 -10.48
CA THR A 272 -9.35 -39.15 -11.03
C THR A 272 -8.31 -38.40 -10.22
N ILE A 273 -8.58 -37.12 -9.88
CA ILE A 273 -7.67 -36.30 -9.05
C ILE A 273 -7.56 -36.92 -7.65
N ARG A 274 -8.69 -37.31 -7.04
CA ARG A 274 -8.73 -37.91 -5.71
C ARG A 274 -7.94 -39.22 -5.66
N ASP A 275 -8.16 -40.12 -6.61
CA ASP A 275 -7.52 -41.44 -6.62
C ASP A 275 -6.00 -41.34 -6.88
N TRP A 276 -5.52 -40.27 -7.52
CA TRP A 276 -4.09 -39.95 -7.59
C TRP A 276 -3.57 -39.41 -6.25
N ALA A 277 -4.31 -38.48 -5.63
CA ALA A 277 -3.94 -37.88 -4.36
C ALA A 277 -3.90 -38.91 -3.22
N ASP A 278 -4.91 -39.77 -3.10
CA ASP A 278 -4.96 -40.87 -2.13
C ASP A 278 -3.76 -41.80 -2.30
N ALA A 279 -3.45 -42.21 -3.55
CA ALA A 279 -2.31 -43.08 -3.83
C ALA A 279 -0.98 -42.44 -3.42
N LEU A 280 -0.77 -41.15 -3.71
CA LEU A 280 0.46 -40.47 -3.30
C LEU A 280 0.55 -40.32 -1.78
N VAL A 281 -0.55 -39.93 -1.12
CA VAL A 281 -0.58 -39.73 0.34
C VAL A 281 -0.36 -41.05 1.11
N ASP A 282 -0.94 -42.15 0.64
CA ASP A 282 -0.86 -43.44 1.32
C ASP A 282 0.46 -44.18 1.03
N GLU A 283 0.96 -44.10 -0.20
CA GLU A 283 2.16 -44.84 -0.64
C GLU A 283 3.47 -44.07 -0.45
N ALA A 284 3.41 -42.73 -0.45
CA ALA A 284 4.56 -41.84 -0.37
C ALA A 284 4.29 -40.56 0.47
N PRO A 285 3.87 -40.71 1.75
CA PRO A 285 3.55 -39.56 2.62
C PRO A 285 4.71 -38.57 2.78
N GLU A 286 5.96 -39.01 2.62
CA GLU A 286 7.15 -38.16 2.65
C GLU A 286 7.22 -37.14 1.50
N ALA A 287 6.48 -37.34 0.40
CA ALA A 287 6.31 -36.31 -0.63
C ALA A 287 5.63 -35.04 -0.07
N LEU A 288 4.88 -35.20 1.03
CA LEU A 288 4.18 -34.14 1.74
C LEU A 288 4.98 -33.58 2.94
N ALA A 289 6.22 -34.01 3.18
CA ALA A 289 7.10 -33.41 4.20
C ALA A 289 7.75 -32.09 3.72
N PRO A 290 7.82 -31.04 4.58
CA PRO A 290 8.48 -29.78 4.25
C PRO A 290 9.92 -30.01 3.75
N PRO A 291 10.46 -29.16 2.86
CA PRO A 291 11.82 -29.33 2.37
C PRO A 291 12.84 -29.20 3.50
N ASP A 292 13.93 -29.96 3.40
CA ASP A 292 15.07 -29.82 4.32
C ASP A 292 15.66 -28.41 4.24
N GLY A 293 16.15 -27.89 5.37
CA GLY A 293 16.93 -26.65 5.40
C GLY A 293 16.13 -25.33 5.38
N VAL A 294 14.83 -25.35 5.68
CA VAL A 294 14.09 -24.11 6.01
C VAL A 294 14.71 -23.39 7.22
N THR A 295 14.69 -22.05 7.23
CA THR A 295 15.22 -21.22 8.33
C THR A 295 14.47 -21.47 9.64
N GLU A 296 15.08 -21.11 10.77
CA GLU A 296 14.42 -21.24 12.07
C GLU A 296 13.20 -20.31 12.14
N GLY A 297 13.34 -19.09 11.61
CA GLY A 297 12.25 -18.12 11.50
C GLY A 297 11.03 -18.64 10.74
N LEU A 298 11.21 -19.21 9.54
CA LEU A 298 10.11 -19.80 8.75
C LEU A 298 9.48 -21.00 9.47
N ARG A 299 10.29 -21.85 10.11
CA ARG A 299 9.78 -23.00 10.87
C ARG A 299 8.96 -22.55 12.09
N PHE A 300 9.44 -21.56 12.84
CA PHE A 300 8.71 -20.98 13.96
C PHE A 300 7.42 -20.30 13.49
N PHE A 301 7.46 -19.60 12.36
CA PHE A 301 6.27 -19.00 11.76
C PHE A 301 5.19 -20.04 11.45
N ALA A 302 5.54 -21.10 10.73
CA ALA A 302 4.60 -22.16 10.36
C ALA A 302 4.02 -22.87 11.59
N ASN A 303 4.83 -23.08 12.63
CA ASN A 303 4.45 -23.88 13.80
C ASN A 303 3.74 -23.09 14.90
N ARG A 304 4.00 -21.78 15.01
CA ARG A 304 3.56 -20.96 16.15
C ARG A 304 2.83 -19.69 15.71
N VAL A 305 3.43 -18.88 14.83
CA VAL A 305 2.87 -17.58 14.42
C VAL A 305 1.60 -17.75 13.58
N GLN A 306 1.64 -18.55 12.51
CA GLN A 306 0.49 -18.78 11.64
C GLN A 306 -0.73 -19.31 12.43
N PRO A 307 -0.59 -20.33 13.31
CA PRO A 307 -1.66 -20.70 14.23
C PRO A 307 -2.19 -19.58 15.13
N VAL A 308 -1.33 -18.69 15.64
CA VAL A 308 -1.76 -17.52 16.43
C VAL A 308 -2.54 -16.52 15.58
N LEU A 309 -2.12 -16.26 14.33
CA LEU A 309 -2.86 -15.40 13.41
C LEU A 309 -4.25 -15.98 13.07
N VAL A 310 -4.36 -17.31 12.95
CA VAL A 310 -5.65 -18.01 12.82
C VAL A 310 -6.47 -17.85 14.10
N ARG A 311 -5.88 -18.10 15.27
CA ARG A 311 -6.54 -17.95 16.57
C ARG A 311 -7.15 -16.56 16.73
N LYS A 312 -6.43 -15.51 16.33
CA LYS A 312 -6.82 -14.11 16.51
C LYS A 312 -7.71 -13.54 15.39
N GLY A 313 -8.07 -14.34 14.38
CA GLY A 313 -8.99 -13.87 13.35
C GLY A 313 -8.34 -13.02 12.25
N CYS A 314 -7.02 -13.06 12.07
CA CYS A 314 -6.35 -12.19 11.10
C CYS A 314 -6.70 -12.56 9.64
N MET A 315 -6.94 -13.84 9.38
CA MET A 315 -7.13 -14.38 8.02
C MET A 315 -8.59 -14.37 7.51
N PHE A 316 -9.43 -13.45 7.98
CA PHE A 316 -10.78 -13.28 7.41
C PHE A 316 -10.75 -12.61 6.04
N LEU A 317 -11.77 -12.90 5.23
CA LEU A 317 -11.99 -12.33 3.91
C LEU A 317 -11.91 -10.79 3.92
N ASN A 318 -12.44 -10.18 4.98
CA ASN A 318 -12.51 -8.73 5.17
C ASN A 318 -11.44 -8.15 6.10
N CYS A 319 -10.43 -8.94 6.46
CA CYS A 319 -9.32 -8.51 7.29
C CYS A 319 -8.02 -8.51 6.51
N HIS A 320 -7.42 -9.69 6.23
CA HIS A 320 -6.14 -9.80 5.53
C HIS A 320 -6.16 -10.83 4.39
N SER A 321 -7.29 -11.06 3.72
CA SER A 321 -7.33 -11.95 2.56
C SER A 321 -6.59 -11.38 1.34
N PRO A 322 -6.36 -12.18 0.28
CA PRO A 322 -5.84 -11.69 -0.99
C PRO A 322 -6.69 -10.60 -1.66
N SER A 323 -8.01 -10.60 -1.40
CA SER A 323 -8.95 -9.59 -1.90
C SER A 323 -8.84 -8.24 -1.18
N MET A 324 -8.12 -8.17 -0.05
CA MET A 324 -8.01 -6.93 0.75
C MET A 324 -7.01 -5.93 0.19
N PHE A 325 -7.43 -4.66 0.18
CA PHE A 325 -6.60 -3.53 -0.26
C PHE A 325 -5.66 -3.00 0.84
N HIS A 326 -4.60 -3.74 1.14
CA HIS A 326 -3.45 -3.29 1.95
C HIS A 326 -2.21 -4.18 1.71
N ASP A 327 -1.09 -3.87 2.37
CA ASP A 327 0.19 -4.58 2.17
C ASP A 327 0.21 -6.03 2.70
N LEU A 328 -0.48 -6.35 3.81
CA LEU A 328 -0.46 -7.68 4.42
C LEU A 328 -1.58 -8.58 3.89
N ARG A 329 -1.35 -9.30 2.80
CA ARG A 329 -2.35 -10.21 2.22
C ARG A 329 -1.97 -11.66 2.52
N LEU A 330 -2.63 -12.23 3.51
CA LEU A 330 -2.47 -13.60 3.98
C LEU A 330 -3.32 -14.57 3.16
N GLN A 331 -2.69 -15.63 2.70
CA GLN A 331 -3.31 -16.79 2.07
C GLN A 331 -3.94 -17.66 3.16
N GLY A 332 -5.28 -17.61 3.28
CA GLY A 332 -6.02 -18.26 4.36
C GLY A 332 -6.10 -19.79 4.31
N GLY A 333 -5.57 -20.44 3.27
CA GLY A 333 -5.65 -21.90 3.15
C GLY A 333 -7.09 -22.43 3.06
N ALA A 334 -7.32 -23.67 3.48
CA ALA A 334 -8.62 -24.35 3.43
C ALA A 334 -8.89 -25.17 4.72
N GLN A 335 -9.73 -24.66 5.61
CA GLN A 335 -10.05 -25.27 6.91
C GLN A 335 -8.80 -25.63 7.75
N GLY A 336 -7.82 -24.74 7.75
CA GLY A 336 -6.59 -24.84 8.52
C GLY A 336 -5.49 -25.67 7.84
N HIS A 337 -5.75 -26.24 6.66
CA HIS A 337 -4.71 -26.70 5.75
C HIS A 337 -4.10 -25.52 4.99
N PHE A 338 -2.78 -25.40 4.97
CA PHE A 338 -2.07 -24.37 4.22
C PHE A 338 -1.09 -25.06 3.28
N SER A 339 -1.15 -24.71 1.98
CA SER A 339 -0.08 -25.15 1.10
C SER A 339 1.25 -24.54 1.57
N ARG A 340 2.37 -25.19 1.25
CA ARG A 340 3.68 -24.64 1.62
C ARG A 340 3.98 -23.33 0.90
N VAL A 341 3.44 -23.17 -0.30
CA VAL A 341 3.45 -21.89 -1.04
C VAL A 341 2.72 -20.83 -0.23
N ALA A 342 1.51 -21.12 0.25
CA ALA A 342 0.74 -20.20 1.10
C ALA A 342 1.48 -19.86 2.40
N THR A 343 2.03 -20.86 3.10
CA THR A 343 2.77 -20.64 4.36
C THR A 343 4.03 -19.80 4.15
N TYR A 344 4.80 -20.06 3.09
CA TYR A 344 5.97 -19.25 2.74
C TYR A 344 5.58 -17.81 2.41
N ARG A 345 4.55 -17.61 1.56
CA ARG A 345 4.05 -16.27 1.21
C ARG A 345 3.53 -15.51 2.44
N ASN A 346 2.85 -16.20 3.36
CA ASN A 346 2.39 -15.63 4.62
C ASN A 346 3.56 -15.21 5.52
N TRP A 347 4.60 -16.04 5.61
CA TRP A 347 5.82 -15.72 6.35
C TRP A 347 6.52 -14.51 5.75
N ASP A 348 6.78 -14.53 4.45
CA ASP A 348 7.47 -13.46 3.73
C ASP A 348 6.73 -12.12 3.85
N ALA A 349 5.42 -12.10 3.58
CA ALA A 349 4.59 -10.91 3.73
C ALA A 349 4.51 -10.41 5.18
N SER A 350 4.48 -11.32 6.17
CA SER A 350 4.45 -10.95 7.59
C SER A 350 5.81 -10.46 8.08
N ARG A 351 6.91 -11.05 7.60
CA ARG A 351 8.29 -10.65 7.93
C ARG A 351 8.58 -9.25 7.41
N LEU A 352 8.01 -8.88 6.26
CA LEU A 352 8.03 -7.49 5.79
C LEU A 352 7.35 -6.52 6.79
N LEU A 353 6.52 -6.96 7.72
CA LEU A 353 5.95 -6.09 8.75
C LEU A 353 6.70 -6.12 10.09
N LEU A 354 7.78 -6.89 10.18
CA LEU A 354 8.70 -6.86 11.32
C LEU A 354 9.71 -5.73 11.15
N ALA A 355 9.95 -5.01 12.24
CA ALA A 355 11.05 -4.05 12.37
C ALA A 355 12.25 -4.79 12.98
N LEU A 356 12.93 -5.58 12.15
CA LEU A 356 14.06 -6.40 12.60
C LEU A 356 15.24 -5.56 13.06
N ASP A 357 15.30 -4.30 12.68
CA ASP A 357 16.31 -3.29 12.99
C ASP A 357 15.95 -2.41 14.20
N ALA A 358 14.75 -2.58 14.79
CA ALA A 358 14.33 -1.85 15.99
C ALA A 358 14.92 -2.41 17.29
N SER A 359 14.94 -1.62 18.37
CA SER A 359 15.32 -2.08 19.72
C SER A 359 14.18 -2.77 20.47
N THR A 360 12.96 -2.75 19.93
CA THR A 360 11.77 -3.34 20.54
C THR A 360 10.86 -3.92 19.46
N PRO A 361 10.20 -5.06 19.70
CA PRO A 361 9.23 -5.63 18.77
C PRO A 361 8.01 -4.73 18.55
N ASN A 362 7.72 -3.80 19.46
CA ASN A 362 6.54 -2.93 19.37
C ASN A 362 6.60 -1.96 18.17
N GLU A 363 7.78 -1.73 17.58
CA GLU A 363 7.93 -1.00 16.33
C GLU A 363 7.54 -1.83 15.09
N SER A 364 7.34 -3.14 15.23
CA SER A 364 6.86 -3.98 14.13
C SER A 364 5.38 -3.68 13.86
N ARG A 365 5.04 -3.23 12.65
CA ARG A 365 3.65 -2.87 12.28
C ARG A 365 2.63 -3.97 12.58
N ILE A 366 3.00 -5.23 12.37
CA ILE A 366 2.12 -6.40 12.64
C ILE A 366 1.84 -6.56 14.15
N ILE A 367 2.75 -6.09 15.01
CA ILE A 367 2.58 -6.08 16.47
C ILE A 367 1.88 -4.80 16.90
N ALA A 368 2.39 -3.62 16.51
CA ALA A 368 1.87 -2.30 16.88
C ALA A 368 0.37 -2.14 16.59
N LYS A 369 -0.10 -2.63 15.44
CA LYS A 369 -1.53 -2.60 15.07
C LYS A 369 -2.42 -3.44 15.98
N ASN A 370 -1.84 -4.39 16.69
CA ASN A 370 -2.57 -5.28 17.58
C ASN A 370 -2.40 -4.91 19.06
N LEU A 371 -1.80 -3.76 19.34
CA LEU A 371 -1.73 -3.14 20.67
C LEU A 371 -2.71 -1.95 20.77
N TYR A 372 -2.97 -1.47 21.98
CA TYR A 372 -3.83 -0.31 22.18
C TYR A 372 -3.16 0.96 21.65
N PRO A 373 -3.81 1.73 20.77
CA PRO A 373 -3.25 2.99 20.31
C PRO A 373 -3.52 4.13 21.32
N PRO A 374 -2.66 5.17 21.37
CA PRO A 374 -2.80 6.28 22.31
C PRO A 374 -4.10 7.07 22.13
N GLU A 375 -4.71 7.05 20.94
CA GLU A 375 -6.02 7.63 20.65
C GLU A 375 -7.17 6.91 21.36
N GLN A 376 -7.02 5.62 21.65
CA GLN A 376 -8.01 4.83 22.39
C GLN A 376 -7.69 4.84 23.89
N VAL A 377 -6.41 4.73 24.24
CA VAL A 377 -5.93 4.65 25.62
C VAL A 377 -4.62 5.42 25.73
N ALA A 378 -4.66 6.60 26.36
CA ALA A 378 -3.52 7.49 26.46
C ALA A 378 -2.28 6.79 27.05
N GLY A 379 -1.12 6.97 26.39
CA GLY A 379 0.15 6.40 26.80
C GLY A 379 0.43 4.97 26.34
N MET A 380 -0.47 4.36 25.55
CA MET A 380 -0.25 3.02 25.00
C MET A 380 0.59 3.07 23.70
N PRO A 381 1.38 2.02 23.41
CA PRO A 381 2.38 2.03 22.33
C PRO A 381 1.84 1.62 20.95
N GLY A 382 0.56 1.25 20.85
CA GLY A 382 0.00 0.73 19.60
C GLY A 382 -0.29 1.80 18.54
N ILE A 383 -0.70 1.33 17.37
CA ILE A 383 -1.20 2.17 16.27
C ILE A 383 -2.59 1.72 15.85
N PHE A 384 -3.40 2.66 15.36
CA PHE A 384 -4.80 2.36 15.06
C PHE A 384 -4.93 1.23 14.02
N HIS A 385 -5.80 0.27 14.34
CA HIS A 385 -6.13 -0.88 13.51
C HIS A 385 -7.64 -1.10 13.48
N ARG A 386 -8.20 -1.26 12.27
CA ARG A 386 -9.64 -1.52 12.08
C ARG A 386 -10.09 -2.84 12.71
N GLY A 387 -9.21 -3.84 12.81
CA GLY A 387 -9.47 -5.11 13.50
C GLY A 387 -9.39 -5.04 15.02
N GLY A 388 -8.88 -3.94 15.59
CA GLY A 388 -8.68 -3.75 17.03
C GLY A 388 -7.35 -4.30 17.56
N SER A 389 -7.16 -4.17 18.87
CA SER A 389 -5.94 -4.58 19.59
C SER A 389 -5.99 -6.06 19.98
N LEU A 390 -5.59 -6.94 19.06
CA LEU A 390 -5.79 -8.39 19.17
C LEU A 390 -4.74 -9.14 20.02
N PHE A 391 -3.58 -8.52 20.29
CA PHE A 391 -2.45 -9.18 20.97
C PHE A 391 -2.33 -8.83 22.46
N GLU A 392 -3.18 -7.95 22.97
CA GLU A 392 -3.28 -7.69 24.41
C GLU A 392 -4.07 -8.83 25.08
N ASP A 393 -3.31 -9.76 25.68
CA ASP A 393 -3.79 -10.97 26.36
C ASP A 393 -3.46 -10.99 27.86
N PHE A 394 -2.91 -9.90 28.40
CA PHE A 394 -2.43 -9.80 29.77
C PHE A 394 -3.50 -9.26 30.73
N GLY A 395 -4.55 -8.64 30.18
CA GLY A 395 -5.71 -8.16 30.90
C GLY A 395 -5.53 -6.75 31.47
N MET A 396 -6.32 -6.42 32.50
CA MET A 396 -6.36 -5.08 33.08
C MET A 396 -5.41 -4.95 34.28
N GLU A 397 -4.51 -3.97 34.24
CA GLU A 397 -3.65 -3.57 35.35
C GLU A 397 -4.42 -2.91 36.51
N GLY A 398 -3.78 -2.84 37.68
CA GLY A 398 -4.30 -2.44 39.00
C GLY A 398 -4.99 -1.08 39.10
N GLY A 399 -6.14 -0.95 38.45
CA GLY A 399 -6.93 0.27 38.27
C GLY A 399 -7.97 0.16 37.15
N GLY A 400 -7.97 -0.93 36.37
CA GLY A 400 -8.87 -1.15 35.23
C GLY A 400 -8.33 -0.60 33.91
N MET A 401 -7.02 -0.35 33.80
CA MET A 401 -6.37 0.07 32.56
C MET A 401 -5.83 -1.17 31.82
N PRO A 402 -5.89 -1.24 30.48
CA PRO A 402 -5.28 -2.34 29.75
C PRO A 402 -3.76 -2.32 29.88
N ASN A 403 -3.12 -3.49 29.81
CA ASN A 403 -1.68 -3.62 29.73
C ASN A 403 -1.17 -3.13 28.35
N GLY A 404 -0.04 -2.43 28.31
CA GLY A 404 0.55 -1.90 27.07
C GLY A 404 1.28 -2.93 26.20
N ALA A 405 1.47 -4.14 26.72
CA ALA A 405 2.29 -5.24 26.23
C ALA A 405 3.76 -4.85 26.03
N THR A 406 4.60 -5.34 26.92
CA THR A 406 6.06 -5.19 26.89
C THR A 406 6.74 -6.56 26.90
N PRO A 407 8.01 -6.67 26.46
CA PRO A 407 8.72 -7.95 26.52
C PRO A 407 8.76 -8.58 27.92
N ASP A 408 8.79 -7.77 28.98
CA ASP A 408 8.79 -8.24 30.37
C ASP A 408 7.51 -8.99 30.76
N ASP A 409 6.37 -8.68 30.12
CA ASP A 409 5.09 -9.37 30.37
C ASP A 409 5.12 -10.84 29.93
N CYS A 410 6.08 -11.22 29.08
CA CYS A 410 6.27 -12.60 28.63
C CYS A 410 7.04 -13.48 29.63
N ALA A 411 7.51 -12.91 30.74
CA ALA A 411 8.19 -13.67 31.77
C ALA A 411 7.30 -14.80 32.33
N GLY A 412 7.72 -16.06 32.09
CA GLY A 412 7.02 -17.25 32.57
C GLY A 412 6.14 -17.95 31.55
N PHE A 413 6.02 -17.41 30.33
CA PHE A 413 5.39 -18.10 29.20
C PHE A 413 6.45 -18.81 28.34
N ASP A 414 6.12 -20.02 27.86
CA ASP A 414 6.96 -20.79 26.94
C ASP A 414 6.43 -20.61 25.51
N ALA A 415 6.99 -19.67 24.76
CA ALA A 415 6.57 -19.39 23.39
C ALA A 415 6.99 -20.51 22.40
N ASP A 416 8.06 -21.24 22.70
CA ASP A 416 8.61 -22.28 21.82
C ASP A 416 7.76 -23.55 21.85
N ALA A 417 7.34 -24.00 23.04
CA ALA A 417 6.66 -25.29 23.21
C ALA A 417 5.34 -25.25 24.02
N GLY A 418 4.99 -24.10 24.63
CA GLY A 418 3.77 -23.98 25.43
C GLY A 418 2.47 -24.18 24.62
N ASP A 419 1.35 -24.41 25.31
CA ASP A 419 0.04 -24.51 24.67
C ASP A 419 -0.33 -23.16 24.02
N LEU A 420 -0.54 -23.16 22.70
CA LEU A 420 -0.91 -21.96 21.95
C LEU A 420 -2.24 -21.36 22.36
N ASN A 421 -3.08 -22.08 23.11
CA ASN A 421 -4.32 -21.55 23.68
C ASN A 421 -4.07 -20.76 24.97
N GLU A 422 -2.97 -21.04 25.68
CA GLU A 422 -2.61 -20.40 26.95
C GLU A 422 -1.54 -19.30 26.77
N VAL A 423 -0.66 -19.44 25.78
CA VAL A 423 0.40 -18.45 25.52
C VAL A 423 -0.20 -17.18 24.91
N PRO A 424 0.08 -15.99 25.48
CA PRO A 424 -0.27 -14.70 24.89
C PRO A 424 0.24 -14.56 23.45
N ALA A 425 -0.60 -14.04 22.55
CA ALA A 425 -0.19 -13.85 21.16
C ALA A 425 1.05 -12.96 21.04
N TYR A 426 1.12 -11.90 21.85
CA TYR A 426 2.28 -11.02 21.92
C TYR A 426 3.59 -11.78 22.16
N CYS A 427 3.62 -12.77 23.06
CA CYS A 427 4.83 -13.52 23.38
C CYS A 427 5.31 -14.43 22.25
N VAL A 428 4.38 -14.97 21.46
CA VAL A 428 4.74 -15.72 20.24
C VAL A 428 5.34 -14.77 19.19
N MET A 429 4.77 -13.58 19.03
CA MET A 429 5.27 -12.57 18.09
C MET A 429 6.64 -12.01 18.52
N LEU A 430 6.84 -11.74 19.81
CA LEU A 430 8.13 -11.36 20.39
C LEU A 430 9.19 -12.43 20.09
N ARG A 431 8.89 -13.70 20.39
CA ARG A 431 9.85 -14.80 20.16
C ARG A 431 10.20 -14.95 18.68
N TRP A 432 9.23 -14.80 17.78
CA TRP A 432 9.50 -14.82 16.35
C TRP A 432 10.40 -13.66 15.90
N TRP A 433 10.12 -12.44 16.40
CA TRP A 433 10.95 -11.27 16.14
C TRP A 433 12.39 -11.47 16.65
N GLU A 434 12.58 -12.06 17.83
CA GLU A 434 13.90 -12.41 18.37
C GLU A 434 14.64 -13.37 17.44
N ILE A 435 14.01 -14.46 16.99
CA ILE A 435 14.63 -15.44 16.08
C ILE A 435 15.08 -14.79 14.77
N GLU A 436 14.18 -14.03 14.12
CA GLU A 436 14.48 -13.36 12.85
C GLU A 436 15.59 -12.30 13.03
N ARG A 437 15.59 -11.59 14.16
CA ARG A 437 16.61 -10.58 14.49
C ARG A 437 17.96 -11.22 14.81
N GLU A 438 17.99 -12.31 15.56
CA GLU A 438 19.20 -13.08 15.86
C GLU A 438 19.85 -13.61 14.57
N GLU A 439 19.05 -14.17 13.65
CA GLU A 439 19.51 -14.60 12.33
C GLU A 439 20.08 -13.41 11.51
N ALA A 440 19.38 -12.27 11.49
CA ALA A 440 19.83 -11.07 10.76
C ALA A 440 21.13 -10.47 11.33
N ILE A 441 21.29 -10.43 12.66
CA ILE A 441 22.55 -10.02 13.32
C ILE A 441 23.67 -11.00 12.98
N ALA A 442 23.40 -12.31 13.03
CA ALA A 442 24.40 -13.32 12.72
C ALA A 442 24.85 -13.29 11.24
N ALA A 443 23.94 -12.91 10.34
CA ALA A 443 24.23 -12.68 8.93
C ALA A 443 24.96 -11.35 8.66
N GLY A 444 24.96 -10.42 9.63
CA GLY A 444 25.53 -9.07 9.47
C GLY A 444 24.63 -8.12 8.67
N GLU A 445 23.35 -8.43 8.52
CA GLU A 445 22.35 -7.58 7.85
C GLU A 445 22.01 -6.34 8.67
N ILE A 446 22.06 -6.46 10.01
CA ILE A 446 21.77 -5.39 10.96
C ILE A 446 22.84 -5.33 12.07
N PHE A 447 22.93 -4.19 12.76
CA PHE A 447 23.87 -4.01 13.86
C PHE A 447 23.38 -4.68 15.14
N PRO A 448 24.29 -5.19 16.01
CA PRO A 448 23.92 -5.73 17.31
C PRO A 448 23.48 -4.62 18.27
N ASP A 449 22.68 -4.98 19.28
CA ASP A 449 22.06 -4.03 20.23
C ASP A 449 23.06 -3.09 20.91
N THR A 450 24.29 -3.55 21.16
CA THR A 450 25.35 -2.75 21.81
C THR A 450 25.84 -1.56 20.98
N GLU A 451 25.54 -1.55 19.68
CA GLU A 451 25.90 -0.47 18.73
C GLU A 451 24.75 -0.19 17.74
N ILE A 452 23.50 -0.34 18.20
CA ILE A 452 22.31 -0.19 17.35
C ILE A 452 22.25 1.15 16.61
N VAL A 453 22.84 2.20 17.17
CA VAL A 453 23.20 3.44 16.47
C VAL A 453 24.68 3.72 16.72
N ARG A 454 25.49 3.80 15.67
CA ARG A 454 26.93 4.07 15.79
C ARG A 454 27.22 5.54 16.02
N SER A 455 26.61 6.39 15.20
CA SER A 455 26.81 7.83 15.18
C SER A 455 25.58 8.54 14.62
N VAL A 456 25.53 9.86 14.77
CA VAL A 456 24.61 10.74 14.04
C VAL A 456 25.44 11.70 13.21
N VAL A 457 25.05 11.89 11.95
CA VAL A 457 25.64 12.88 11.04
C VAL A 457 24.60 13.94 10.70
N TRP A 458 24.99 15.22 10.66
CA TRP A 458 24.09 16.34 10.36
C TRP A 458 24.81 17.52 9.73
N ILE A 459 24.05 18.48 9.21
CA ILE A 459 24.57 19.73 8.68
C ILE A 459 24.38 20.83 9.72
N SER A 460 25.49 21.45 10.14
CA SER A 460 25.46 22.65 10.97
C SER A 460 25.74 23.87 10.11
N ARG A 461 24.86 24.89 10.09
CA ARG A 461 25.01 26.08 9.23
C ARG A 461 24.50 27.37 9.88
N PRO A 462 24.83 28.57 9.37
CA PRO A 462 24.18 29.80 9.82
C PRO A 462 22.66 29.72 9.66
N THR A 463 21.90 30.35 10.56
CA THR A 463 20.44 30.48 10.48
C THR A 463 20.00 31.17 9.17
N GLY A 464 18.73 31.07 8.79
CA GLY A 464 18.27 31.57 7.49
C GLY A 464 18.57 30.57 6.37
N VAL A 465 18.30 29.29 6.65
CA VAL A 465 18.64 28.15 5.78
C VAL A 465 17.85 28.13 4.46
N GLY A 466 16.76 28.90 4.37
CA GLY A 466 15.91 28.98 3.20
C GLY A 466 14.83 27.91 3.15
N GLU A 467 13.84 28.12 2.29
CA GLU A 467 12.80 27.13 2.04
C GLU A 467 13.35 25.90 1.29
N PRO A 468 12.76 24.70 1.44
CA PRO A 468 13.32 23.46 0.86
C PRO A 468 13.51 23.48 -0.66
N ARG A 469 12.67 24.24 -1.39
CA ARG A 469 12.74 24.42 -2.86
C ARG A 469 13.91 25.27 -3.31
N ASP A 470 14.44 26.14 -2.46
CA ASP A 470 15.50 27.09 -2.83
C ASP A 470 16.91 26.49 -2.67
N PHE A 471 17.25 25.59 -3.59
CA PHE A 471 18.58 24.97 -3.67
C PHE A 471 19.63 25.81 -4.41
N ASP A 472 19.21 26.80 -5.21
CA ASP A 472 20.12 27.58 -6.07
C ASP A 472 20.84 28.68 -5.28
N THR A 473 20.18 29.30 -4.29
CA THR A 473 20.75 30.39 -3.49
C THR A 473 21.94 29.92 -2.64
N TYR A 474 23.11 30.52 -2.87
CA TYR A 474 24.35 30.19 -2.16
C TYR A 474 24.39 30.72 -0.74
N ARG A 475 24.47 29.79 0.22
CA ARG A 475 24.47 30.05 1.66
C ARG A 475 25.71 29.44 2.34
N PRO A 476 26.88 30.12 2.28
CA PRO A 476 28.13 29.59 2.81
C PRO A 476 28.13 29.49 4.33
N GLY A 477 29.10 28.74 4.86
CA GLY A 477 29.31 28.61 6.30
C GLY A 477 28.80 27.29 6.88
N ALA A 478 28.41 26.33 6.03
CA ALA A 478 27.91 25.03 6.44
C ALA A 478 29.06 24.06 6.73
N ASP A 479 28.86 23.17 7.69
CA ASP A 479 29.76 22.07 8.04
C ASP A 479 28.98 20.76 8.11
N LEU A 480 29.66 19.65 7.81
CA LEU A 480 29.12 18.31 8.00
C LEU A 480 29.72 17.76 9.29
N VAL A 481 28.86 17.51 10.28
CA VAL A 481 29.27 17.15 11.64
C VAL A 481 28.87 15.72 11.94
N LEU A 482 29.76 14.98 12.61
CA LEU A 482 29.53 13.62 13.09
C LEU A 482 29.74 13.56 14.61
N ALA A 483 28.87 12.85 15.32
CA ALA A 483 29.10 12.50 16.71
C ALA A 483 28.74 11.03 16.97
N PRO A 484 29.59 10.27 17.69
CA PRO A 484 29.23 8.93 18.15
C PRO A 484 27.95 8.97 19.00
N ALA A 485 27.11 7.96 18.86
CA ALA A 485 25.86 7.85 19.59
C ALA A 485 25.90 6.69 20.59
N MET A 486 25.17 6.82 21.69
CA MET A 486 24.89 5.73 22.62
C MET A 486 23.40 5.72 22.92
N VAL A 487 22.77 4.56 22.82
CA VAL A 487 21.36 4.34 23.19
C VAL A 487 21.33 3.60 24.52
N ASP A 488 20.61 4.15 25.50
CA ASP A 488 20.36 3.43 26.76
C ASP A 488 19.45 2.21 26.48
N PRO A 489 19.87 0.98 26.79
CA PRO A 489 19.10 -0.22 26.46
C PRO A 489 17.83 -0.38 27.31
N THR A 490 17.68 0.39 28.40
CA THR A 490 16.52 0.35 29.28
C THR A 490 15.50 1.43 28.92
N THR A 491 15.95 2.66 28.64
CA THR A 491 15.04 3.79 28.34
C THR A 491 14.88 4.09 26.86
N GLY A 492 15.77 3.58 26.01
CA GLY A 492 15.84 3.91 24.59
C GLY A 492 16.29 5.35 24.32
N ASP A 493 16.79 6.08 25.33
CA ASP A 493 17.24 7.46 25.16
C ASP A 493 18.63 7.49 24.50
N MET A 494 18.77 8.28 23.43
CA MET A 494 20.05 8.48 22.74
C MET A 494 20.92 9.63 23.35
N THR A 495 22.23 9.46 23.43
CA THR A 495 23.16 10.55 23.77
C THR A 495 24.24 10.69 22.72
N LEU A 496 24.70 11.92 22.49
CA LEU A 496 25.76 12.23 21.54
C LEU A 496 27.10 12.43 22.27
N GLY A 497 28.16 11.90 21.66
CA GLY A 497 29.54 12.06 22.08
C GLY A 497 30.16 13.37 21.61
N ALA A 498 31.49 13.36 21.45
CA ALA A 498 32.21 14.52 20.94
C ALA A 498 32.00 14.70 19.42
N GLU A 499 31.70 15.94 19.03
CA GLU A 499 31.48 16.34 17.64
C GLU A 499 32.79 16.43 16.84
N ALA A 500 32.73 16.05 15.56
CA ALA A 500 33.82 16.17 14.61
C ALA A 500 33.34 16.74 13.26
N SER A 501 34.05 17.73 12.73
CA SER A 501 33.87 18.23 11.36
C SER A 501 34.46 17.25 10.35
N LEU A 502 33.70 16.91 9.30
CA LEU A 502 34.11 15.95 8.26
C LEU A 502 34.66 16.60 6.99
N LEU A 503 34.36 17.88 6.74
CA LEU A 503 34.61 18.54 5.44
C LEU A 503 36.09 18.63 5.05
N GLY A 504 36.99 18.71 6.04
CA GLY A 504 38.43 18.74 5.78
C GLY A 504 38.93 17.50 5.03
N GLY A 505 38.31 16.34 5.27
CA GLY A 505 38.60 15.09 4.54
C GLY A 505 38.13 15.10 3.09
N CYS A 506 37.13 15.94 2.77
CA CYS A 506 36.55 16.10 1.44
C CYS A 506 37.28 17.15 0.58
N GLY A 507 38.27 17.86 1.15
CA GLY A 507 38.88 19.02 0.49
C GLY A 507 37.98 20.25 0.42
N LEU A 508 36.99 20.35 1.30
CA LEU A 508 36.06 21.47 1.41
C LEU A 508 36.37 22.31 2.67
N ASP A 509 36.13 23.62 2.60
CA ASP A 509 36.31 24.55 3.72
C ASP A 509 34.95 25.03 4.21
N ALA A 510 34.61 24.71 5.47
CA ALA A 510 33.32 25.05 6.09
C ALA A 510 32.97 26.55 6.01
N SER A 511 33.94 27.46 5.94
CA SER A 511 33.69 28.91 5.80
C SER A 511 33.09 29.30 4.44
N SER A 512 33.27 28.45 3.43
CA SER A 512 32.80 28.65 2.05
C SER A 512 31.86 27.55 1.57
N ALA A 513 31.77 26.44 2.29
CA ALA A 513 30.93 25.34 1.90
C ALA A 513 29.45 25.69 2.09
N ASP A 514 28.64 25.26 1.14
CA ASP A 514 27.18 25.23 1.20
C ASP A 514 26.74 23.79 0.94
N LEU A 515 26.03 23.22 1.90
CA LEU A 515 25.68 21.80 1.98
C LEU A 515 24.16 21.62 2.03
N ARG A 516 23.71 20.46 1.53
CA ARG A 516 22.35 19.93 1.74
C ARG A 516 22.28 18.43 1.42
N GLY A 517 21.18 17.82 1.82
CA GLY A 517 20.80 16.43 1.60
C GLY A 517 21.77 15.46 2.25
N THR A 518 21.66 15.17 3.54
CA THR A 518 22.43 14.09 4.18
C THR A 518 21.67 12.75 4.07
N ALA A 519 22.36 11.67 3.73
CA ALA A 519 21.79 10.32 3.71
C ALA A 519 22.78 9.25 4.14
N VAL A 520 22.26 8.13 4.64
CA VAL A 520 23.01 6.95 5.05
C VAL A 520 22.52 5.73 4.25
N SER A 521 23.44 4.86 3.84
CA SER A 521 23.11 3.63 3.11
C SER A 521 22.28 2.65 3.97
N TRP A 522 21.60 1.69 3.34
CA TRP A 522 20.74 0.75 4.07
C TRP A 522 21.51 -0.10 5.08
N ASP A 523 22.70 -0.56 4.70
CA ASP A 523 23.66 -1.29 5.55
C ASP A 523 24.39 -0.42 6.58
N GLY A 524 24.12 0.89 6.63
CA GLY A 524 24.76 1.82 7.54
C GLY A 524 26.25 2.07 7.29
N SER A 525 26.81 1.65 6.15
CA SER A 525 28.26 1.71 5.89
C SER A 525 28.75 2.97 5.18
N ARG A 526 27.84 3.77 4.58
CA ARG A 526 28.17 4.97 3.80
C ARG A 526 27.29 6.15 4.17
N ILE A 527 27.90 7.33 4.09
CA ILE A 527 27.24 8.63 4.19
C ILE A 527 27.32 9.30 2.81
N ALA A 528 26.22 9.89 2.33
CA ALA A 528 26.17 10.71 1.13
C ALA A 528 25.66 12.11 1.45
N PHE A 529 26.18 13.12 0.74
CA PHE A 529 25.71 14.50 0.87
C PHE A 529 25.99 15.33 -0.39
N ALA A 530 25.35 16.49 -0.52
CA ALA A 530 25.61 17.46 -1.58
C ALA A 530 26.38 18.67 -1.05
N ALA A 531 27.37 19.14 -1.81
CA ALA A 531 28.13 20.33 -1.44
C ALA A 531 28.62 21.16 -2.64
N ARG A 532 28.80 22.46 -2.40
CA ARG A 532 29.52 23.40 -3.28
C ARG A 532 30.39 24.35 -2.45
N SER A 533 31.39 24.95 -3.09
CA SER A 533 32.37 25.85 -2.44
C SER A 533 32.22 27.34 -2.83
N SER A 534 31.33 27.67 -3.77
CA SER A 534 31.10 29.04 -4.21
C SER A 534 29.75 29.19 -4.91
N ALA A 535 29.26 30.43 -5.02
CA ALA A 535 28.03 30.74 -5.74
C ALA A 535 28.06 30.40 -7.25
N SER A 536 29.25 30.30 -7.86
CA SER A 536 29.40 29.93 -9.27
C SER A 536 29.60 28.43 -9.49
N ALA A 537 29.71 27.65 -8.42
CA ALA A 537 29.85 26.20 -8.50
C ALA A 537 28.49 25.53 -8.24
N PRO A 538 28.09 24.51 -9.03
CA PRO A 538 26.91 23.72 -8.73
C PRO A 538 27.13 22.85 -7.49
N LEU A 539 26.03 22.42 -6.88
CA LEU A 539 26.04 21.35 -5.88
C LEU A 539 26.47 20.04 -6.55
N ARG A 540 27.38 19.30 -5.90
CA ARG A 540 27.85 17.99 -6.33
C ARG A 540 27.68 16.99 -5.20
N LEU A 541 27.40 15.74 -5.55
CA LEU A 541 27.28 14.65 -4.58
C LEU A 541 28.66 14.13 -4.18
N TYR A 542 28.80 13.87 -2.88
CA TYR A 542 29.94 13.25 -2.24
C TYR A 542 29.46 12.02 -1.47
N TRP A 543 30.36 11.06 -1.29
CA TRP A 543 30.16 9.97 -0.34
C TRP A 543 31.38 9.80 0.56
N MET A 544 31.21 9.12 1.67
CA MET A 544 32.28 8.69 2.59
C MET A 544 31.85 7.44 3.35
N ASN A 545 32.78 6.79 4.06
CA ASN A 545 32.46 5.70 4.98
C ASN A 545 31.71 6.23 6.21
N ASP A 546 31.08 5.33 6.97
CA ASP A 546 30.36 5.61 8.21
C ASP A 546 31.20 6.29 9.30
N ASP A 547 32.53 6.12 9.27
CA ASP A 547 33.49 6.76 10.17
C ASP A 547 33.98 8.16 9.71
N GLY A 548 33.47 8.65 8.57
CA GLY A 548 33.86 9.92 7.97
C GLY A 548 35.12 9.87 7.09
N SER A 549 35.73 8.70 6.91
CA SER A 549 36.90 8.51 6.06
C SER A 549 36.54 8.32 4.58
N GLY A 550 37.51 8.53 3.69
CA GLY A 550 37.31 8.25 2.26
C GLY A 550 36.36 9.21 1.54
N CYS A 551 36.23 10.45 2.02
CA CYS A 551 35.34 11.41 1.39
C CYS A 551 35.80 11.81 -0.02
N GLU A 552 34.94 11.59 -1.01
CA GLU A 552 35.20 11.95 -2.40
C GLU A 552 33.90 12.28 -3.15
N PRO A 553 33.97 13.05 -4.26
CA PRO A 553 32.85 13.19 -5.18
C PRO A 553 32.44 11.83 -5.76
N ILE A 554 31.14 11.58 -5.90
CA ILE A 554 30.64 10.30 -6.43
C ILE A 554 31.04 10.18 -7.91
N PRO A 555 31.84 9.17 -8.31
CA PRO A 555 32.31 9.04 -9.69
C PRO A 555 31.15 8.84 -10.68
N GLY A 556 31.23 9.50 -11.84
CA GLY A 556 30.29 9.29 -12.95
C GLY A 556 28.93 10.00 -12.82
N VAL A 557 28.63 10.62 -11.67
CA VAL A 557 27.33 11.29 -11.45
C VAL A 557 27.26 12.69 -12.06
N ALA A 558 28.34 13.46 -11.95
CA ALA A 558 28.35 14.87 -12.32
C ALA A 558 28.08 15.05 -13.84
N PRO A 559 27.13 15.93 -14.22
CA PRO A 559 26.91 16.32 -15.61
C PRO A 559 28.17 16.90 -16.26
N ALA A 560 28.23 16.80 -17.59
CA ALA A 560 29.36 17.29 -18.37
C ALA A 560 29.55 18.82 -18.32
N MET A 561 28.49 19.58 -17.99
CA MET A 561 28.53 21.04 -17.91
C MET A 561 27.96 21.51 -16.58
N ASP A 562 28.69 22.41 -15.91
CA ASP A 562 28.30 23.00 -14.62
C ASP A 562 27.15 24.02 -14.73
N GLN A 563 26.96 24.61 -15.91
CA GLN A 563 25.93 25.61 -16.15
C GLN A 563 25.48 25.59 -17.61
N GLN A 564 24.18 25.70 -17.84
CA GLN A 564 23.56 25.89 -19.16
C GLN A 564 22.33 26.79 -19.02
N HIS A 565 21.98 27.56 -20.05
CA HIS A 565 20.80 28.46 -20.05
C HIS A 565 20.73 29.44 -18.86
N GLY A 566 21.88 29.79 -18.26
CA GLY A 566 21.93 30.64 -17.07
C GLY A 566 21.55 29.93 -15.77
N ILE A 567 21.51 28.60 -15.76
CA ILE A 567 21.10 27.74 -14.64
C ILE A 567 22.25 26.79 -14.30
N LEU A 568 22.63 26.73 -13.02
CA LEU A 568 23.63 25.78 -12.52
C LEU A 568 23.04 24.36 -12.48
N THR A 569 23.83 23.37 -12.87
CA THR A 569 23.41 21.96 -12.90
C THR A 569 23.67 21.29 -11.55
N HIS A 570 22.83 21.61 -10.57
CA HIS A 570 22.91 21.04 -9.22
C HIS A 570 22.58 19.54 -9.20
N ASP A 571 23.33 18.78 -8.40
CA ASP A 571 22.97 17.43 -7.94
C ASP A 571 22.91 17.44 -6.41
N PHE A 572 21.79 17.03 -5.85
CA PHE A 572 21.51 17.19 -4.42
C PHE A 572 20.46 16.19 -3.89
N ASP A 573 20.21 16.22 -2.59
CA ASP A 573 19.30 15.31 -1.87
C ASP A 573 19.49 13.81 -2.23
N PRO A 574 20.69 13.25 -2.00
CA PRO A 574 20.93 11.82 -2.16
C PRO A 574 20.03 10.98 -1.23
N ALA A 575 19.59 9.81 -1.68
CA ALA A 575 18.88 8.80 -0.92
C ALA A 575 19.23 7.40 -1.41
N PHE A 576 19.59 6.49 -0.49
CA PHE A 576 19.93 5.12 -0.84
C PHE A 576 18.69 4.22 -0.85
N ALA A 577 18.50 3.50 -1.94
CA ALA A 577 17.55 2.39 -2.03
C ALA A 577 18.05 1.18 -1.22
N PRO A 578 17.15 0.27 -0.80
CA PRO A 578 17.52 -0.99 -0.15
C PRO A 578 18.58 -1.83 -0.87
N ASP A 579 18.64 -1.79 -2.20
CA ASP A 579 19.62 -2.54 -2.99
C ASP A 579 20.92 -1.77 -3.30
N GLY A 580 21.13 -0.63 -2.64
CA GLY A 580 22.35 0.18 -2.76
C GLY A 580 22.37 1.16 -3.94
N ARG A 581 21.34 1.18 -4.79
CA ARG A 581 21.19 2.27 -5.78
C ARG A 581 21.02 3.62 -5.10
N LEU A 582 21.54 4.68 -5.71
CA LEU A 582 21.46 6.04 -5.18
C LEU A 582 20.49 6.87 -6.02
N VAL A 583 19.38 7.31 -5.43
CA VAL A 583 18.48 8.30 -6.01
C VAL A 583 18.91 9.69 -5.55
N PHE A 584 18.77 10.69 -6.41
CA PHE A 584 19.08 12.08 -6.08
C PHE A 584 18.22 13.05 -6.91
N ALA A 585 18.02 14.25 -6.38
CA ALA A 585 17.42 15.36 -7.11
C ALA A 585 18.48 16.07 -7.96
N SER A 586 18.11 16.53 -9.16
CA SER A 586 19.04 17.26 -10.03
C SER A 586 18.34 18.28 -10.90
N ALA A 587 19.02 19.41 -11.12
CA ALA A 587 18.58 20.44 -12.05
C ALA A 587 19.04 20.20 -13.49
N ARG A 588 19.63 19.03 -13.81
CA ARG A 588 20.22 18.74 -15.13
C ARG A 588 19.20 18.73 -16.29
N GLY A 589 17.91 18.62 -15.99
CA GLY A 589 16.82 18.59 -16.97
C GLY A 589 16.70 17.26 -17.71
N ASN A 590 15.78 17.19 -18.68
CA ASN A 590 15.49 15.94 -19.38
C ASN A 590 16.69 15.39 -20.14
N LEU A 591 16.99 14.10 -19.95
CA LEU A 591 18.09 13.43 -20.64
C LEU A 591 17.78 13.13 -22.12
N ASP A 592 16.50 13.14 -22.47
CA ASP A 592 16.03 12.98 -23.84
C ASP A 592 15.36 14.28 -24.33
N PRO A 593 16.04 15.07 -25.20
CA PRO A 593 15.48 16.32 -25.71
C PRO A 593 14.22 16.14 -26.55
N ALA A 594 13.97 14.94 -27.08
CA ALA A 594 12.76 14.70 -27.87
C ALA A 594 11.48 14.73 -27.03
N ILE A 595 11.58 14.70 -25.70
CA ILE A 595 10.43 14.81 -24.79
C ILE A 595 9.90 16.25 -24.73
N LEU A 596 10.72 17.24 -24.38
CA LEU A 596 10.28 18.64 -24.20
C LEU A 596 10.68 19.57 -25.34
N GLY A 597 11.39 19.06 -26.36
CA GLY A 597 11.92 19.88 -27.46
C GLY A 597 13.04 20.84 -27.06
N GLN A 598 13.63 20.65 -25.87
CA GLN A 598 14.81 21.39 -25.41
C GLN A 598 15.75 20.50 -24.58
N ASP A 599 17.05 20.75 -24.70
CA ASP A 599 18.11 20.09 -23.94
C ASP A 599 18.41 20.83 -22.62
N GLY A 600 18.88 20.10 -21.61
CA GLY A 600 19.50 20.68 -20.42
C GLY A 600 18.52 21.28 -19.39
N PRO A 601 19.05 22.06 -18.43
CA PRO A 601 18.29 22.59 -17.30
C PRO A 601 17.15 23.50 -17.75
N THR A 602 16.02 23.42 -17.04
CA THR A 602 14.82 24.24 -17.27
C THR A 602 14.46 25.05 -16.02
N ARG A 603 13.48 25.95 -16.13
CA ARG A 603 12.94 26.70 -14.99
C ARG A 603 11.54 26.24 -14.63
N THR A 604 11.18 26.33 -13.36
CA THR A 604 9.85 26.00 -12.89
C THR A 604 8.80 26.98 -13.42
N PRO A 605 7.62 26.49 -13.85
CA PRO A 605 6.48 27.34 -14.13
C PRO A 605 6.00 28.15 -12.92
N ALA A 606 6.13 27.58 -11.70
CA ALA A 606 5.65 28.20 -10.47
C ALA A 606 6.42 29.45 -10.03
N ALA A 607 7.75 29.48 -10.24
CA ALA A 607 8.60 30.50 -9.61
C ALA A 607 9.76 31.00 -10.48
N MET A 608 9.94 30.47 -11.71
CA MET A 608 11.12 30.73 -12.53
C MET A 608 12.44 30.36 -11.82
N GLN A 609 12.39 29.46 -10.86
CA GLN A 609 13.57 28.87 -10.22
C GLN A 609 14.11 27.73 -11.09
N PRO A 610 15.37 27.28 -10.94
CA PRO A 610 15.80 26.04 -11.56
C PRO A 610 14.84 24.89 -11.22
N ASN A 611 14.42 24.11 -12.21
CA ASN A 611 13.56 22.94 -12.02
C ASN A 611 14.41 21.71 -11.65
N ALA A 612 13.96 20.93 -10.68
CA ALA A 612 14.59 19.69 -10.26
C ALA A 612 13.68 18.48 -10.46
N ASN A 613 14.27 17.40 -10.98
CA ASN A 613 13.66 16.07 -11.09
C ASN A 613 14.54 15.02 -10.41
N LEU A 614 14.04 13.80 -10.27
CA LEU A 614 14.74 12.68 -9.65
C LEU A 614 15.46 11.81 -10.68
N TYR A 615 16.65 11.35 -10.29
CA TYR A 615 17.52 10.48 -11.08
C TYR A 615 18.05 9.36 -10.19
N VAL A 616 18.36 8.22 -10.78
CA VAL A 616 18.99 7.08 -10.11
C VAL A 616 20.35 6.79 -10.73
N LEU A 617 21.35 6.61 -9.88
CA LEU A 617 22.64 6.04 -10.21
C LEU A 617 22.58 4.52 -10.00
N ASP A 618 22.84 3.76 -11.07
CA ASP A 618 23.06 2.33 -10.97
C ASP A 618 24.53 2.04 -10.64
N PRO A 619 24.84 1.42 -9.48
CA PRO A 619 26.22 1.16 -9.10
C PRO A 619 26.88 0.08 -9.95
N ALA A 620 26.12 -0.78 -10.65
CA ALA A 620 26.66 -1.88 -11.43
C ALA A 620 27.40 -1.41 -12.69
N ASP A 621 26.92 -0.33 -13.32
CA ASP A 621 27.51 0.24 -14.54
C ASP A 621 27.80 1.74 -14.46
N SER A 622 27.55 2.37 -13.31
CA SER A 622 27.71 3.81 -13.06
C SER A 622 26.86 4.68 -14.00
N SER A 623 25.76 4.14 -14.53
CA SER A 623 24.84 4.91 -15.36
C SER A 623 23.88 5.75 -14.52
N VAL A 624 23.54 6.93 -15.03
CA VAL A 624 22.49 7.78 -14.46
C VAL A 624 21.26 7.71 -15.36
N ARG A 625 20.12 7.36 -14.76
CA ARG A 625 18.82 7.30 -15.42
C ARG A 625 17.85 8.29 -14.76
N GLN A 626 17.04 8.97 -15.56
CA GLN A 626 15.99 9.85 -15.08
C GLN A 626 14.78 9.05 -14.60
N LEU A 627 14.14 9.46 -13.49
CA LEU A 627 12.95 8.83 -12.92
C LEU A 627 11.69 9.68 -13.11
N THR A 628 11.83 11.00 -12.96
CA THR A 628 10.71 11.93 -13.02
C THR A 628 10.95 13.07 -14.02
N PHE A 629 9.87 13.70 -14.49
CA PHE A 629 9.87 14.57 -15.68
C PHE A 629 9.03 15.85 -15.52
N LEU A 630 8.41 16.09 -14.36
CA LEU A 630 7.49 17.21 -14.16
C LEU A 630 8.22 18.57 -14.16
N LEU A 631 7.47 19.64 -14.45
CA LEU A 631 8.05 20.95 -14.71
C LEU A 631 8.32 21.80 -13.45
N ASN A 632 7.69 21.46 -12.32
CA ASN A 632 7.92 22.12 -11.02
C ASN A 632 9.02 21.40 -10.22
N GLN A 633 9.00 21.44 -8.89
CA GLN A 633 10.04 20.79 -8.08
C GLN A 633 9.67 19.36 -7.68
N GLU A 634 10.60 18.42 -7.83
CA GLU A 634 10.57 17.09 -7.22
C GLU A 634 11.87 16.87 -6.47
N ILE A 635 11.78 16.86 -5.13
CA ILE A 635 12.92 17.02 -4.23
C ILE A 635 12.76 16.15 -2.97
N MET A 636 13.85 16.03 -2.20
CA MET A 636 13.89 15.29 -0.93
C MET A 636 13.41 13.83 -1.07
N PRO A 637 14.02 13.02 -1.97
CA PRO A 637 13.70 11.61 -2.06
C PRO A 637 14.03 10.87 -0.76
N SER A 638 13.24 9.85 -0.46
CA SER A 638 13.42 8.88 0.61
C SER A 638 12.81 7.55 0.17
N PHE A 639 12.93 6.51 0.98
CA PHE A 639 12.43 5.19 0.64
C PHE A 639 11.47 4.66 1.69
N MET A 640 10.41 4.04 1.19
CA MET A 640 9.66 3.07 1.98
C MET A 640 10.50 1.81 2.15
N THR A 641 10.23 1.09 3.21
CA THR A 641 10.87 -0.16 3.60
C THR A 641 10.71 -1.23 2.52
N ASP A 642 9.64 -1.19 1.72
CA ASP A 642 9.47 -2.11 0.57
C ASP A 642 10.22 -1.67 -0.69
N GLY A 643 11.06 -0.63 -0.62
CA GLY A 643 11.88 -0.17 -1.74
C GLY A 643 11.18 0.77 -2.70
N ARG A 644 9.91 1.14 -2.47
CA ARG A 644 9.27 2.22 -3.23
C ARG A 644 9.85 3.58 -2.84
N LEU A 645 10.13 4.39 -3.85
CA LEU A 645 10.62 5.76 -3.70
C LEU A 645 9.47 6.64 -3.21
N ILE A 646 9.73 7.52 -2.24
CA ILE A 646 8.82 8.58 -1.78
C ILE A 646 9.53 9.93 -1.81
N PHE A 647 8.81 11.01 -2.08
CA PHE A 647 9.41 12.33 -2.25
C PHE A 647 8.36 13.44 -2.16
N THR A 648 8.81 14.68 -2.10
CA THR A 648 7.93 15.86 -2.19
C THR A 648 7.89 16.37 -3.62
N ALA A 649 6.68 16.56 -4.14
CA ALA A 649 6.42 17.18 -5.43
C ALA A 649 5.66 18.51 -5.26
N GLU A 650 6.09 19.53 -5.98
CA GLU A 650 5.38 20.79 -6.12
C GLU A 650 4.32 20.70 -7.21
N LYS A 651 3.10 21.06 -6.84
CA LYS A 651 1.93 21.06 -7.70
C LYS A 651 1.47 22.50 -7.83
N ARG A 652 1.70 23.10 -8.99
CA ARG A 652 1.25 24.45 -9.33
C ARG A 652 0.49 24.43 -10.64
N GLU A 653 -0.80 24.76 -10.57
CA GLU A 653 -1.74 24.93 -11.67
C GLU A 653 -2.64 26.15 -11.39
N PRO A 654 -3.43 26.66 -12.36
CA PRO A 654 -4.34 27.76 -12.10
C PRO A 654 -5.25 27.50 -10.88
N ASP A 655 -5.28 28.46 -9.95
CA ASP A 655 -6.04 28.40 -8.69
C ASP A 655 -5.57 27.30 -7.71
N PHE A 656 -4.40 26.70 -7.91
CA PHE A 656 -3.92 25.59 -7.08
C PHE A 656 -2.40 25.60 -6.87
N HIS A 657 -1.97 25.63 -5.61
CA HIS A 657 -0.56 25.48 -5.23
C HIS A 657 -0.42 24.65 -3.96
N GLN A 658 0.39 23.58 -4.03
CA GLN A 658 0.74 22.70 -2.90
C GLN A 658 2.12 22.05 -3.05
N LEU A 659 2.71 21.64 -1.93
CA LEU A 659 3.78 20.63 -1.88
C LEU A 659 3.19 19.36 -1.27
N ALA A 660 3.27 18.25 -2.00
CA ALA A 660 2.58 17.02 -1.64
C ALA A 660 3.49 15.81 -1.79
N GLY A 661 3.19 14.74 -1.03
CA GLY A 661 3.96 13.50 -1.11
C GLY A 661 3.63 12.70 -2.36
N ARG A 662 4.64 12.14 -3.02
CA ARG A 662 4.48 11.18 -4.11
C ARG A 662 5.18 9.87 -3.76
N ARG A 663 4.79 8.80 -4.44
CA ARG A 663 5.54 7.54 -4.49
C ARG A 663 5.76 7.08 -5.93
N GLN A 664 6.81 6.32 -6.18
CA GLN A 664 7.11 5.72 -7.48
C GLN A 664 7.89 4.41 -7.31
N ASN A 665 7.73 3.46 -8.22
CA ASN A 665 8.59 2.28 -8.28
C ASN A 665 9.96 2.66 -8.87
N LEU A 666 11.03 1.97 -8.45
CA LEU A 666 12.39 2.35 -8.85
C LEU A 666 12.69 2.04 -10.33
N ASP A 667 11.89 1.19 -10.97
CA ASP A 667 11.92 0.96 -12.43
C ASP A 667 11.30 2.11 -13.25
N GLY A 668 10.62 3.06 -12.59
CA GLY A 668 9.98 4.23 -13.19
C GLY A 668 8.44 4.13 -13.22
N GLY A 669 7.86 2.95 -13.05
CA GLY A 669 6.40 2.78 -13.10
C GLY A 669 5.68 3.29 -11.84
N ASP A 670 4.35 3.40 -11.93
CA ASP A 670 3.45 3.76 -10.81
C ASP A 670 3.80 5.12 -10.16
N TYR A 671 3.92 6.18 -10.97
CA TYR A 671 4.01 7.55 -10.45
C TYR A 671 2.70 7.92 -9.76
N HIS A 672 2.64 7.80 -8.43
CA HIS A 672 1.40 7.74 -7.68
C HIS A 672 1.33 8.82 -6.59
N PRO A 673 0.16 9.43 -6.35
CA PRO A 673 -0.08 10.22 -5.14
C PRO A 673 0.23 9.46 -3.83
N LEU A 674 0.87 10.09 -2.84
CA LEU A 674 1.10 9.48 -1.51
C LEU A 674 0.20 10.11 -0.45
N PHE A 675 0.42 11.38 -0.11
CA PHE A 675 -0.34 12.08 0.93
C PHE A 675 -0.36 13.60 0.69
N ALA A 676 -1.24 14.34 1.37
CA ALA A 676 -1.39 15.79 1.27
C ALA A 676 -1.64 16.32 -0.16
N GLN A 677 -2.40 15.56 -0.95
CA GLN A 677 -2.68 15.90 -2.35
C GLN A 677 -3.66 17.06 -2.53
N ARG A 678 -4.41 17.39 -1.48
CA ARG A 678 -5.46 18.42 -1.44
C ARG A 678 -5.35 19.19 -0.13
N GLY A 679 -5.98 20.35 -0.07
CA GLY A 679 -5.95 21.24 1.12
C GLY A 679 -6.74 20.71 2.31
N SER A 680 -7.56 19.66 2.12
CA SER A 680 -8.40 19.05 3.14
C SER A 680 -7.62 18.43 4.30
N VAL A 681 -6.29 18.33 4.25
CA VAL A 681 -5.49 17.82 5.38
C VAL A 681 -5.10 18.91 6.38
N GLY A 682 -5.50 20.17 6.13
CA GLY A 682 -5.27 21.31 7.04
C GLY A 682 -3.96 22.08 6.82
N TYR A 683 -3.21 21.75 5.78
CA TYR A 683 -1.98 22.45 5.40
C TYR A 683 -1.72 22.33 3.88
N ARG A 684 -0.80 23.15 3.36
CA ARG A 684 -0.51 23.22 1.91
C ARG A 684 0.86 22.67 1.53
N ALA A 685 1.76 22.45 2.49
CA ALA A 685 3.06 21.85 2.25
C ALA A 685 3.27 20.63 3.17
N ALA A 686 3.54 19.48 2.55
CA ALA A 686 4.14 18.30 3.15
C ALA A 686 5.56 18.12 2.59
N THR A 687 6.57 18.38 3.41
CA THR A 687 7.98 18.27 3.04
C THR A 687 8.71 17.25 3.90
N GLU A 688 9.89 16.81 3.45
CA GLU A 688 10.81 15.95 4.23
C GLU A 688 10.13 14.67 4.75
N ILE A 689 9.49 13.93 3.83
CA ILE A 689 8.69 12.73 4.15
C ILE A 689 9.62 11.54 4.33
N VAL A 690 9.51 10.85 5.47
CA VAL A 690 10.25 9.62 5.79
C VAL A 690 9.30 8.55 6.31
N GLU A 691 9.64 7.27 6.10
CA GLU A 691 8.93 6.17 6.73
C GLU A 691 9.59 5.79 8.07
N LEU A 692 8.78 5.59 9.11
CA LEU A 692 9.20 5.08 10.42
C LEU A 692 9.17 3.54 10.42
N LEU A 693 9.74 2.93 11.46
CA LEU A 693 9.88 1.45 11.56
C LEU A 693 8.53 0.73 11.61
N ASP A 694 7.51 1.36 12.19
CA ASP A 694 6.12 0.90 12.19
C ASP A 694 5.39 1.11 10.85
N ARG A 695 6.10 1.64 9.85
CA ARG A 695 5.65 2.02 8.50
C ARG A 695 4.60 3.13 8.47
N ASN A 696 4.49 3.92 9.53
CA ASN A 696 3.86 5.24 9.44
C ASN A 696 4.82 6.21 8.77
N LEU A 697 4.27 7.30 8.22
CA LEU A 697 5.09 8.37 7.65
C LEU A 697 5.26 9.47 8.69
N ALA A 698 6.47 10.00 8.82
CA ALA A 698 6.71 11.29 9.45
C ALA A 698 6.96 12.33 8.35
N LEU A 699 6.38 13.52 8.49
CA LEU A 699 6.56 14.63 7.56
C LEU A 699 6.51 15.97 8.28
N VAL A 700 6.97 17.01 7.58
CA VAL A 700 6.86 18.40 8.01
C VAL A 700 5.62 19.02 7.34
N ALA A 701 4.64 19.41 8.15
CA ALA A 701 3.43 20.09 7.72
C ALA A 701 3.52 21.60 7.94
N SER A 702 3.26 22.39 6.91
CA SER A 702 3.42 23.85 6.96
C SER A 702 2.52 24.60 5.97
N PRO A 703 2.31 25.93 6.17
CA PRO A 703 1.83 26.79 5.10
C PRO A 703 2.93 26.99 4.04
N LEU A 704 2.56 27.43 2.83
CA LEU A 704 3.51 27.60 1.72
C LEU A 704 4.56 28.70 1.94
N ASP A 705 4.27 29.66 2.82
CA ASP A 705 5.13 30.80 3.14
C ASP A 705 5.96 30.58 4.41
N ALA A 706 6.03 29.34 4.92
CA ALA A 706 6.90 29.01 6.04
C ALA A 706 8.37 29.27 5.67
N ALA A 707 9.07 29.95 6.58
CA ALA A 707 10.48 30.27 6.41
C ALA A 707 11.36 29.08 6.83
N ASP A 708 12.56 28.99 6.26
CA ASP A 708 13.60 28.07 6.73
C ASP A 708 13.22 26.58 6.80
N GLY A 709 12.18 26.18 6.04
CA GLY A 709 11.64 24.81 6.06
C GLY A 709 10.87 24.44 7.33
N ALA A 710 10.50 25.44 8.15
CA ALA A 710 9.79 25.22 9.40
C ALA A 710 8.39 24.65 9.19
N GLY A 711 8.02 23.70 10.05
CA GLY A 711 6.64 23.24 10.18
C GLY A 711 6.40 22.50 11.49
N ALA A 712 5.28 21.81 11.56
CA ALA A 712 4.98 20.84 12.60
C ALA A 712 5.35 19.44 12.13
N ILE A 713 5.75 18.56 13.06
CA ILE A 713 5.90 17.14 12.75
C ILE A 713 4.53 16.47 12.83
N VAL A 714 4.18 15.76 11.76
CA VAL A 714 2.94 14.99 11.64
C VAL A 714 3.28 13.53 11.40
N ILE A 715 2.64 12.65 12.16
CA ILE A 715 2.70 11.20 11.97
C ILE A 715 1.46 10.74 11.23
N VAL A 716 1.62 10.02 10.13
CA VAL A 716 0.53 9.58 9.25
C VAL A 716 0.49 8.05 9.18
N ASN A 717 -0.60 7.46 9.65
CA ASN A 717 -0.96 6.08 9.40
C ASN A 717 -1.70 5.95 8.08
N ARG A 718 -0.93 5.76 7.00
CA ARG A 718 -1.44 5.64 5.63
C ARG A 718 -2.52 4.57 5.42
N SER A 719 -2.60 3.56 6.30
CA SER A 719 -3.57 2.46 6.16
C SER A 719 -4.99 2.80 6.60
N ILE A 720 -5.20 3.99 7.18
CA ILE A 720 -6.55 4.47 7.53
C ILE A 720 -7.21 5.18 6.34
N GLY A 721 -6.43 5.89 5.51
CA GLY A 721 -6.90 6.63 4.34
C GLY A 721 -6.50 8.12 4.33
N PRO A 722 -6.99 8.92 3.37
CA PRO A 722 -6.82 10.38 3.36
C PRO A 722 -7.47 11.04 4.59
N ASP A 723 -6.83 12.11 5.06
CA ASP A 723 -7.30 12.89 6.21
C ASP A 723 -8.17 14.09 5.78
N GLN A 724 -9.00 14.58 6.72
CA GLN A 724 -9.95 15.68 6.57
C GLN A 724 -9.96 16.54 7.85
N ASP A 725 -9.43 17.75 7.76
CA ASP A 725 -9.34 18.72 8.86
C ASP A 725 -10.68 19.35 9.24
N ASP A 726 -11.63 19.35 8.31
CA ASP A 726 -12.98 19.90 8.47
C ASP A 726 -13.98 18.89 9.05
N ARG A 727 -13.55 17.64 9.34
CA ARG A 727 -14.44 16.60 9.87
C ARG A 727 -14.75 16.84 11.35
N ASP A 728 -16.00 16.59 11.75
CA ASP A 728 -16.44 16.69 13.16
C ASP A 728 -15.57 15.78 14.05
N PRO A 729 -14.83 16.32 15.04
CA PRO A 729 -14.05 15.52 15.98
C PRO A 729 -14.90 14.55 16.81
N GLY A 730 -16.22 14.75 16.88
CA GLY A 730 -17.16 13.85 17.52
C GLY A 730 -17.62 12.67 16.66
N ASP A 731 -17.25 12.61 15.37
CA ASP A 731 -17.62 11.54 14.46
C ASP A 731 -16.88 10.23 14.82
N ARG A 732 -17.62 9.29 15.42
CA ARG A 732 -17.09 7.98 15.84
C ARG A 732 -16.86 6.99 14.69
N PHE A 733 -17.31 7.32 13.48
CA PHE A 733 -17.11 6.50 12.28
C PHE A 733 -15.97 7.00 11.41
N TYR A 734 -15.40 8.16 11.76
CA TYR A 734 -14.19 8.69 11.16
C TYR A 734 -12.99 8.44 12.06
N ILE A 735 -11.87 8.06 11.46
CA ILE A 735 -10.59 7.87 12.13
C ILE A 735 -9.60 8.77 11.39
N ALA A 736 -9.04 9.74 12.09
CA ALA A 736 -7.96 10.55 11.54
C ALA A 736 -6.77 9.65 11.22
N SER A 737 -6.19 9.80 10.04
CA SER A 737 -5.00 9.09 9.63
C SER A 737 -3.73 9.81 10.05
N GLN A 738 -3.82 11.11 10.40
CA GLN A 738 -2.71 11.94 10.81
C GLN A 738 -2.82 12.38 12.28
N ARG A 739 -1.66 12.58 12.92
CA ARG A 739 -1.54 13.15 14.25
C ARG A 739 -0.45 14.22 14.27
N PHE A 740 -0.81 15.43 14.69
CA PHE A 740 0.15 16.47 15.04
C PHE A 740 0.77 16.13 16.39
N VAL A 741 2.07 15.82 16.40
CA VAL A 741 2.78 15.37 17.61
C VAL A 741 3.50 16.51 18.33
N THR A 742 3.74 17.62 17.65
CA THR A 742 4.41 18.81 18.20
C THR A 742 3.40 19.91 18.54
N ALA A 743 3.51 20.51 19.74
CA ALA A 743 2.67 21.61 20.18
C ALA A 743 3.42 22.96 20.15
N GLY A 744 3.37 23.64 18.99
CA GLY A 744 4.14 24.88 18.77
C GLY A 744 5.65 24.64 18.63
N GLY A 745 6.39 25.68 18.26
CA GLY A 745 7.79 25.56 17.81
C GLY A 745 7.90 25.43 16.29
N ALA A 746 9.14 25.41 15.80
CA ALA A 746 9.49 25.15 14.41
C ALA A 746 10.28 23.84 14.34
N TYR A 747 9.88 22.93 13.47
CA TYR A 747 10.53 21.63 13.31
C TYR A 747 10.81 21.34 11.84
N ARG A 748 11.84 20.54 11.60
CA ARG A 748 12.13 19.94 10.30
C ARG A 748 13.04 18.72 10.43
N SER A 749 13.37 18.10 9.30
CA SER A 749 14.34 17.02 9.19
C SER A 749 14.05 15.81 10.08
N PRO A 750 12.84 15.22 10.00
CA PRO A 750 12.56 13.97 10.69
C PRO A 750 13.41 12.83 10.12
N ALA A 751 14.02 12.05 11.01
CA ALA A 751 14.69 10.80 10.68
C ALA A 751 14.32 9.72 11.71
N ALA A 752 14.03 8.50 11.24
CA ALA A 752 13.68 7.39 12.10
C ALA A 752 14.89 6.93 12.94
N LEU A 753 14.67 6.63 14.22
CA LEU A 753 15.66 5.98 15.08
C LEU A 753 15.24 4.52 15.31
N PRO A 754 16.20 3.57 15.45
CA PRO A 754 15.90 2.18 15.79
C PRO A 754 15.17 2.01 17.14
N THR A 755 15.10 3.07 17.95
CA THR A 755 14.37 3.09 19.22
C THR A 755 12.87 3.33 19.10
N GLY A 756 12.36 3.54 17.88
CA GLY A 756 10.97 3.97 17.64
C GLY A 756 10.74 5.47 17.76
N ARG A 757 11.76 6.21 18.21
CA ARG A 757 11.74 7.68 18.30
C ARG A 757 12.08 8.32 16.94
N VAL A 758 11.89 9.62 16.85
CA VAL A 758 12.22 10.42 15.66
C VAL A 758 13.28 11.44 16.04
N LEU A 759 14.42 11.44 15.33
CA LEU A 759 15.39 12.53 15.37
C LEU A 759 14.82 13.69 14.56
N VAL A 760 14.79 14.89 15.12
CA VAL A 760 14.23 16.09 14.47
C VAL A 760 15.10 17.30 14.77
N SER A 761 15.12 18.25 13.83
CA SER A 761 15.63 19.59 14.08
C SER A 761 14.52 20.45 14.69
N CYS A 762 14.80 21.15 15.78
CA CYS A 762 13.79 21.80 16.61
C CYS A 762 14.23 23.21 17.05
N ASP A 763 13.35 24.19 16.91
CA ASP A 763 13.38 25.46 17.65
C ASP A 763 12.08 25.55 18.45
N ARG A 764 12.17 25.19 19.73
CA ARG A 764 11.02 25.14 20.65
C ARG A 764 10.49 26.52 21.03
N GLY A 765 11.32 27.57 20.85
CA GLY A 765 10.97 28.95 21.19
C GLY A 765 10.19 29.65 20.09
N ALA A 766 10.17 29.10 18.88
CA ALA A 766 9.48 29.69 17.73
C ALA A 766 7.96 29.73 17.93
N GLY A 767 7.39 30.92 17.85
CA GLY A 767 5.94 31.15 17.95
C GLY A 767 5.23 31.27 16.59
N ASP A 768 5.99 31.48 15.51
CA ASP A 768 5.49 31.70 14.15
C ASP A 768 6.49 31.14 13.14
N VAL A 769 6.05 30.16 12.34
CA VAL A 769 6.86 29.45 11.34
C VAL A 769 7.21 30.28 10.11
N THR A 770 6.63 31.48 9.94
CA THR A 770 6.94 32.41 8.84
C THR A 770 8.06 33.41 9.15
N SER A 771 8.52 33.47 10.41
CA SER A 771 9.45 34.50 10.87
C SER A 771 10.91 34.29 10.43
N GLY A 772 11.33 33.03 10.30
CA GLY A 772 12.68 32.63 9.88
C GLY A 772 13.77 32.94 10.92
N GLY A 773 15.00 32.51 10.61
CA GLY A 773 16.15 32.69 11.48
C GLY A 773 16.16 31.74 12.69
N TYR A 774 15.54 30.56 12.55
CA TYR A 774 15.44 29.58 13.63
C TYR A 774 16.80 29.01 14.03
N ASP A 775 17.01 28.89 15.35
CA ASP A 775 18.16 28.24 15.98
C ASP A 775 17.78 26.76 16.17
N TYR A 776 17.85 25.99 15.08
CA TYR A 776 17.48 24.59 15.11
C TYR A 776 18.52 23.78 15.88
N ASP A 777 18.13 23.25 17.03
CA ASP A 777 18.87 22.25 17.77
C ASP A 777 18.49 20.83 17.31
N LEU A 778 19.29 19.83 17.67
CA LEU A 778 18.93 18.42 17.53
C LEU A 778 18.06 17.96 18.70
N CYS A 779 16.89 17.43 18.39
CA CYS A 779 15.95 16.86 19.35
C CYS A 779 15.63 15.40 19.03
N GLU A 780 15.33 14.64 20.08
CA GLU A 780 14.69 13.34 20.01
C GLU A 780 13.21 13.49 20.38
N LEU A 781 12.31 13.10 19.47
CA LEU A 781 10.86 13.17 19.60
C LEU A 781 10.29 11.76 19.78
N ASP A 782 9.52 11.55 20.83
CA ASP A 782 8.65 10.38 20.98
C ASP A 782 7.38 10.61 20.14
N PRO A 783 7.16 9.85 19.05
CA PRO A 783 6.00 10.06 18.20
C PRO A 783 4.70 9.74 18.93
N SER A 784 4.69 8.83 19.91
CA SER A 784 3.47 8.37 20.61
C SER A 784 2.96 9.39 21.63
N THR A 785 3.87 10.05 22.35
CA THR A 785 3.53 11.00 23.43
C THR A 785 3.73 12.46 23.05
N GLY A 786 4.49 12.75 22.00
CA GLY A 786 4.95 14.10 21.67
C GLY A 786 6.05 14.62 22.60
N ALA A 787 6.58 13.78 23.49
CA ALA A 787 7.67 14.16 24.39
C ALA A 787 8.95 14.43 23.59
N LEU A 788 9.65 15.50 23.95
CA LEU A 788 10.82 16.00 23.22
C LEU A 788 12.02 16.12 24.17
N ARG A 789 13.18 15.64 23.75
CA ARG A 789 14.43 15.69 24.51
C ARG A 789 15.54 16.35 23.68
N ASP A 790 16.31 17.22 24.32
CA ASP A 790 17.43 17.88 23.65
C ASP A 790 18.61 16.91 23.54
N LEU A 791 19.21 16.84 22.36
CA LEU A 791 20.42 16.05 22.09
C LEU A 791 21.67 16.91 22.01
N GLY A 792 21.52 18.17 21.60
CA GLY A 792 22.62 19.10 21.40
C GLY A 792 22.35 20.01 20.20
N GLY A 793 23.37 20.77 19.81
CA GLY A 793 23.28 21.78 18.79
C GLY A 793 24.26 22.92 19.06
N ALA A 794 24.68 23.60 18.01
CA ALA A 794 25.59 24.72 18.09
C ALA A 794 24.79 26.03 18.19
N SER A 795 24.82 26.66 19.35
CA SER A 795 24.07 27.91 19.59
C SER A 795 24.29 28.98 18.51
N GLY A 796 23.19 29.55 18.02
CA GLY A 796 23.17 30.53 16.94
C GLY A 796 23.38 29.93 15.55
N ARG A 797 23.12 28.63 15.38
CA ARG A 797 23.24 27.89 14.12
C ARG A 797 21.98 27.04 13.93
N ALA A 798 21.77 26.62 12.69
CA ALA A 798 20.77 25.65 12.35
C ALA A 798 21.46 24.29 12.15
N ASP A 799 21.21 23.34 13.04
CA ASP A 799 21.59 21.94 12.93
C ASP A 799 20.43 21.15 12.31
N ILE A 800 20.59 20.83 11.03
CA ILE A 800 19.53 20.31 10.16
C ILE A 800 19.94 19.02 9.46
N GLU A 801 18.94 18.31 8.92
CA GLU A 801 19.14 17.12 8.10
C GLU A 801 20.01 16.07 8.79
N ALA A 802 19.70 15.84 10.07
CA ALA A 802 20.40 14.87 10.90
C ALA A 802 19.91 13.46 10.59
N VAL A 803 20.84 12.53 10.39
CA VAL A 803 20.56 11.14 10.05
C VAL A 803 21.37 10.22 10.97
N PRO A 804 20.72 9.25 11.65
CA PRO A 804 21.43 8.25 12.43
C PRO A 804 22.08 7.20 11.54
N ILE A 805 23.27 6.74 11.94
CA ILE A 805 23.98 5.64 11.29
C ILE A 805 23.62 4.34 11.99
N PHE A 806 22.74 3.57 11.36
CA PHE A 806 22.39 2.20 11.74
C PHE A 806 22.15 1.34 10.50
N ALA A 807 22.40 0.04 10.63
CA ALA A 807 22.09 -0.92 9.58
C ALA A 807 20.62 -1.35 9.69
N ARG A 808 19.95 -1.33 8.56
CA ARG A 808 18.55 -1.72 8.41
C ARG A 808 18.49 -3.01 7.59
N ALA A 809 17.57 -3.91 7.92
CA ALA A 809 17.48 -5.21 7.28
C ALA A 809 17.21 -5.08 5.77
N GLU A 810 18.06 -5.69 4.94
CA GLU A 810 17.92 -5.64 3.48
C GLU A 810 16.56 -6.20 3.03
N ARG A 811 15.96 -5.56 2.03
CA ARG A 811 14.68 -5.96 1.44
C ARG A 811 14.75 -5.83 -0.06
N GLU A 812 14.03 -6.71 -0.76
CA GLU A 812 13.89 -6.62 -2.20
C GLU A 812 13.20 -5.30 -2.59
N ILE A 813 13.66 -4.70 -3.70
CA ILE A 813 13.00 -3.53 -4.27
C ILE A 813 11.69 -3.96 -4.90
N PHE A 814 10.61 -3.32 -4.47
CA PHE A 814 9.32 -3.47 -5.13
C PHE A 814 9.41 -3.11 -6.63
N THR A 815 8.98 -4.04 -7.48
CA THR A 815 8.95 -3.88 -8.94
C THR A 815 7.52 -3.71 -9.45
N SER A 816 7.37 -2.96 -10.55
CA SER A 816 6.10 -2.83 -11.25
C SER A 816 5.55 -4.19 -11.65
N ARG A 817 4.26 -4.41 -11.39
CA ARG A 817 3.61 -5.70 -11.57
C ARG A 817 2.18 -5.55 -12.08
N ILE A 818 1.79 -6.43 -12.99
CA ILE A 818 0.48 -6.41 -13.67
C ILE A 818 -0.62 -7.12 -12.88
N ASP A 819 -0.31 -7.63 -11.70
CA ASP A 819 -1.23 -8.31 -10.80
C ASP A 819 -1.80 -7.42 -9.69
N GLU A 820 -1.35 -6.17 -9.59
CA GLU A 820 -1.94 -5.21 -8.68
C GLU A 820 -3.17 -4.55 -9.28
N ALA A 821 -4.31 -4.65 -8.59
CA ALA A 821 -5.51 -3.97 -9.03
C ALA A 821 -5.34 -2.42 -9.04
N ASN A 822 -4.60 -1.84 -8.06
CA ASN A 822 -4.37 -0.39 -7.93
C ASN A 822 -2.93 0.06 -8.27
N GLY A 823 -2.27 -0.68 -9.13
CA GLY A 823 -0.86 -0.46 -9.45
C GLY A 823 -0.43 -1.31 -10.63
N ASN A 824 -1.40 -1.66 -11.49
CA ASN A 824 -1.19 -2.50 -12.65
C ASN A 824 -0.29 -1.74 -13.61
N THR A 825 1.00 -1.98 -13.51
CA THR A 825 1.98 -1.33 -14.33
C THR A 825 3.11 -2.29 -14.67
N MET A 826 3.71 -2.08 -15.83
CA MET A 826 4.97 -2.68 -16.21
C MET A 826 5.76 -1.70 -17.08
N VAL A 827 7.08 -1.81 -17.06
CA VAL A 827 7.97 -0.97 -17.87
C VAL A 827 8.67 -1.82 -18.93
N ILE A 828 8.43 -1.51 -20.20
CA ILE A 828 9.09 -2.16 -21.34
C ILE A 828 10.35 -1.37 -21.67
N ALA A 829 11.51 -1.90 -21.28
CA ALA A 829 12.78 -1.24 -21.47
C ALA A 829 13.06 -0.88 -22.95
N GLY A 830 13.42 0.39 -23.19
CA GLY A 830 13.79 0.92 -24.51
C GLY A 830 12.62 1.34 -25.40
N ASP A 831 11.38 1.07 -25.02
CA ASP A 831 10.21 1.64 -25.71
C ASP A 831 10.02 3.10 -25.25
N PRO A 832 9.97 4.10 -26.15
CA PRO A 832 9.68 5.48 -25.77
C PRO A 832 8.19 5.75 -25.51
N THR A 833 7.31 4.80 -25.80
CA THR A 833 5.85 4.98 -25.75
C THR A 833 5.31 4.51 -24.42
N ALA A 834 4.48 5.34 -23.79
CA ALA A 834 3.62 4.93 -22.69
C ALA A 834 2.23 4.57 -23.23
N GLU A 835 1.64 3.49 -22.75
CA GLU A 835 0.22 3.17 -22.99
C GLU A 835 -0.54 3.16 -21.66
N VAL A 836 -1.70 3.80 -21.69
CA VAL A 836 -2.55 3.99 -20.50
C VAL A 836 -3.94 3.45 -20.82
N GLU A 837 -4.41 2.53 -20.00
CA GLU A 837 -5.78 2.02 -20.02
C GLU A 837 -6.55 2.60 -18.81
N VAL A 838 -7.51 3.47 -19.07
CA VAL A 838 -8.41 3.99 -18.05
C VAL A 838 -9.62 3.06 -17.98
N LEU A 839 -9.81 2.39 -16.83
CA LEU A 839 -10.88 1.41 -16.66
C LEU A 839 -12.26 2.06 -16.55
N ASP A 840 -12.34 3.27 -15.99
CA ASP A 840 -13.56 4.08 -15.89
C ASP A 840 -13.18 5.55 -15.67
N PHE A 841 -13.30 6.38 -16.72
CA PHE A 841 -12.90 7.78 -16.65
C PHE A 841 -13.86 8.66 -15.82
N PRO A 842 -15.20 8.54 -15.92
CA PRO A 842 -16.11 9.27 -15.05
C PRO A 842 -15.88 9.01 -13.56
N LEU A 843 -15.39 7.82 -13.17
CA LEU A 843 -14.96 7.59 -11.80
C LEU A 843 -13.61 8.25 -11.50
N LEU A 844 -12.63 8.14 -12.41
CA LEU A 844 -11.29 8.71 -12.25
C LEU A 844 -11.36 10.21 -11.98
N GLU A 845 -12.17 10.95 -12.74
CA GLU A 845 -12.28 12.39 -12.59
C GLU A 845 -12.70 12.83 -11.19
N THR A 846 -13.50 12.05 -10.49
CA THR A 846 -13.90 12.36 -9.10
C THR A 846 -12.69 12.37 -8.15
N LEU A 847 -11.64 11.61 -8.48
CA LEU A 847 -10.38 11.55 -7.73
C LEU A 847 -9.39 12.62 -8.20
N LEU A 848 -9.45 13.01 -9.49
CA LEU A 848 -8.59 14.05 -10.06
C LEU A 848 -8.82 15.43 -9.44
N PHE A 849 -10.01 15.69 -8.89
CA PHE A 849 -10.32 16.99 -8.30
C PHE A 849 -10.47 16.95 -6.78
N GLN A 850 -11.02 15.86 -6.24
CA GLN A 850 -11.28 15.73 -4.82
C GLN A 850 -10.77 14.39 -4.27
N ASN A 851 -10.07 14.45 -3.13
CA ASN A 851 -9.55 13.25 -2.47
C ASN A 851 -9.95 13.22 -0.99
N THR A 852 -11.26 13.30 -0.75
CA THR A 852 -11.89 13.20 0.56
C THR A 852 -12.68 11.90 0.68
N ARG A 853 -13.06 11.53 1.90
CA ARG A 853 -13.93 10.38 2.20
C ARG A 853 -15.41 10.82 2.18
N GLN A 854 -15.86 11.33 1.03
CA GLN A 854 -17.24 11.79 0.79
C GLN A 854 -17.86 10.98 -0.36
N ASP A 855 -19.13 11.22 -0.68
CA ASP A 855 -19.78 10.64 -1.87
C ASP A 855 -19.08 11.06 -3.17
N ARG A 856 -19.33 10.30 -4.24
CA ARG A 856 -18.75 10.53 -5.56
C ARG A 856 -19.86 10.66 -6.58
N GLU A 857 -20.11 11.89 -6.98
CA GLU A 857 -21.05 12.16 -8.07
C GLU A 857 -20.43 11.72 -9.40
N ILE A 858 -21.03 10.70 -10.01
CA ILE A 858 -20.66 10.26 -11.36
C ILE A 858 -21.42 11.12 -12.37
N ASP A 859 -20.72 12.05 -13.01
CA ASP A 859 -21.30 12.98 -13.96
C ASP A 859 -21.57 12.30 -15.32
N PHE A 860 -22.84 12.07 -15.64
CA PHE A 860 -23.27 11.45 -16.90
C PHE A 860 -23.06 12.34 -18.14
N ARG A 861 -22.68 13.61 -17.97
CA ARG A 861 -22.30 14.48 -19.09
C ARG A 861 -20.94 14.08 -19.69
N VAL A 862 -20.08 13.44 -18.91
CA VAL A 862 -18.72 13.05 -19.30
C VAL A 862 -18.78 12.03 -20.43
N GLY A 863 -18.22 12.39 -21.58
CA GLY A 863 -18.19 11.54 -22.78
C GLY A 863 -16.81 11.30 -23.36
N GLY A 864 -15.80 12.01 -22.86
CA GLY A 864 -14.42 11.95 -23.34
C GLY A 864 -13.48 12.78 -22.47
N PHE A 865 -12.23 12.85 -22.89
CA PHE A 865 -11.25 13.76 -22.31
C PHE A 865 -10.20 14.19 -23.33
N ASP A 866 -9.70 15.40 -23.17
CA ASP A 866 -8.54 15.91 -23.88
C ASP A 866 -7.28 15.63 -23.09
N VAL A 867 -6.23 15.20 -23.78
CA VAL A 867 -4.89 15.07 -23.22
C VAL A 867 -4.07 16.27 -23.66
N PHE A 868 -3.55 17.01 -22.69
CA PHE A 868 -2.69 18.16 -22.96
C PHE A 868 -1.27 17.90 -22.48
N ALA A 869 -0.29 18.24 -23.32
CA ALA A 869 1.10 18.35 -22.92
C ALA A 869 1.40 19.75 -22.38
N GLU A 870 2.25 19.80 -21.36
CA GLU A 870 2.74 21.07 -20.82
C GLU A 870 4.23 21.22 -21.05
N TYR A 871 4.64 22.47 -21.29
CA TYR A 871 6.01 22.80 -21.62
C TYR A 871 6.61 23.78 -20.62
N PRO A 872 7.91 23.63 -20.32
CA PRO A 872 8.63 24.57 -19.46
C PRO A 872 8.73 25.96 -20.12
N PRO A 873 9.06 27.00 -19.33
CA PRO A 873 9.49 28.28 -19.85
C PRO A 873 10.60 28.13 -20.90
N PRO A 874 10.61 28.92 -21.98
CA PRO A 874 11.62 28.83 -23.03
C PRO A 874 13.04 29.01 -22.46
N ALA A 875 14.00 28.25 -23.01
CA ALA A 875 15.41 28.35 -22.63
C ALA A 875 15.91 29.81 -22.60
N GLY A 876 16.58 30.19 -21.51
CA GLY A 876 17.12 31.53 -21.30
C GLY A 876 16.14 32.56 -20.71
N THR A 877 14.87 32.21 -20.51
CA THR A 877 13.93 33.01 -19.71
C THR A 877 14.46 33.10 -18.28
N SER A 878 14.49 34.30 -17.66
CA SER A 878 15.04 34.50 -16.31
C SER A 878 14.01 34.98 -15.28
N GLY A 879 12.87 35.48 -15.75
CA GLY A 879 11.72 35.80 -14.92
C GLY A 879 10.43 35.91 -15.74
N PHE A 880 9.29 36.05 -15.06
CA PHE A 880 7.97 36.12 -15.70
C PHE A 880 7.83 37.24 -16.72
N GLY A 881 8.52 38.37 -16.52
CA GLY A 881 8.50 39.50 -17.48
C GLY A 881 9.21 39.22 -18.81
N ASP A 882 10.09 38.20 -18.85
CA ASP A 882 10.83 37.81 -20.06
C ASP A 882 10.02 36.84 -20.94
N ALA A 883 9.04 36.15 -20.35
CA ALA A 883 8.16 35.23 -21.05
C ALA A 883 7.18 36.01 -21.95
N SER A 884 7.60 36.29 -23.20
CA SER A 884 6.76 36.98 -24.18
C SER A 884 5.64 36.07 -24.69
N GLY A 885 4.37 36.52 -24.69
CA GLY A 885 3.31 35.86 -25.47
C GLY A 885 1.93 35.68 -24.82
N GLY A 886 1.77 35.98 -23.53
CA GLY A 886 0.50 35.73 -22.81
C GLY A 886 0.49 34.42 -22.01
N ASP A 887 1.58 33.66 -22.03
CA ASP A 887 1.79 32.41 -21.28
C ASP A 887 2.06 32.64 -19.78
N VAL A 888 1.80 33.83 -19.24
CA VAL A 888 1.92 34.13 -17.81
C VAL A 888 0.55 34.53 -17.29
N ILE A 889 0.07 33.78 -16.31
CA ILE A 889 -1.18 34.04 -15.61
C ILE A 889 -0.89 34.48 -14.18
N SER A 890 -1.87 35.11 -13.54
CA SER A 890 -1.80 35.51 -12.13
C SER A 890 -3.08 35.07 -11.42
N ASP A 891 -2.92 34.45 -10.27
CA ASP A 891 -3.99 34.02 -9.38
C ASP A 891 -3.65 34.40 -7.92
N ASP A 892 -4.41 33.86 -6.96
CA ASP A 892 -4.20 34.11 -5.52
C ASP A 892 -2.87 33.55 -4.98
N PHE A 893 -2.20 32.66 -5.72
CA PHE A 893 -0.87 32.13 -5.43
C PHE A 893 0.25 32.87 -6.19
N GLY A 894 -0.07 33.99 -6.85
CA GLY A 894 0.87 34.83 -7.57
C GLY A 894 0.96 34.51 -9.07
N MET A 895 2.06 34.89 -9.71
CA MET A 895 2.27 34.63 -11.14
C MET A 895 2.74 33.19 -11.38
N MET A 896 2.33 32.59 -12.50
CA MET A 896 2.90 31.34 -13.01
C MET A 896 2.97 31.36 -14.54
N TYR A 897 3.91 30.59 -15.08
CA TYR A 897 3.97 30.30 -16.52
C TYR A 897 3.06 29.13 -16.86
N LEU A 898 2.37 29.19 -18.00
CA LEU A 898 1.55 28.09 -18.49
C LEU A 898 1.57 28.10 -20.02
N ARG A 899 2.22 27.07 -20.58
CA ARG A 899 2.13 26.75 -22.01
C ARG A 899 1.65 25.32 -22.17
N ARG A 900 0.47 25.20 -22.76
CA ARG A 900 -0.26 23.95 -22.91
C ARG A 900 -0.58 23.69 -24.38
N GLU A 901 -0.42 22.46 -24.83
CA GLU A 901 -0.72 22.01 -26.19
C GLU A 901 -1.63 20.78 -26.13
N ALA A 902 -2.72 20.76 -26.92
CA ALA A 902 -3.56 19.59 -27.02
C ALA A 902 -2.85 18.51 -27.85
N LEU A 903 -2.64 17.33 -27.27
CA LEU A 903 -2.14 16.15 -27.99
C LEU A 903 -3.27 15.48 -28.77
N GLY A 904 -4.46 15.41 -28.16
CA GLY A 904 -5.65 14.92 -28.83
C GLY A 904 -6.79 14.62 -27.87
N HIS A 905 -7.92 14.26 -28.47
CA HIS A 905 -9.16 13.92 -27.80
C HIS A 905 -9.33 12.39 -27.73
N ILE A 906 -9.81 11.89 -26.60
CA ILE A 906 -10.09 10.47 -26.35
C ILE A 906 -11.58 10.29 -26.04
N ASP A 907 -12.28 9.56 -26.93
CA ASP A 907 -13.66 9.13 -26.72
C ASP A 907 -13.74 7.99 -25.70
N LEU A 908 -14.80 7.97 -24.88
CA LEU A 908 -15.05 6.85 -23.97
C LEU A 908 -15.86 5.73 -24.64
N ASN A 909 -15.58 4.49 -24.24
CA ASN A 909 -16.49 3.37 -24.47
C ASN A 909 -17.77 3.53 -23.62
N VAL A 910 -18.78 2.70 -23.91
CA VAL A 910 -20.07 2.74 -23.18
C VAL A 910 -19.91 2.43 -21.68
N ASP A 911 -18.91 1.64 -21.32
CA ASP A 911 -18.54 1.35 -19.92
C ASP A 911 -17.68 2.44 -19.28
N GLY A 912 -17.42 3.56 -19.97
CA GLY A 912 -16.58 4.65 -19.50
C GLY A 912 -15.07 4.39 -19.64
N SER A 913 -14.66 3.25 -20.20
CA SER A 913 -13.25 2.89 -20.35
C SER A 913 -12.63 3.46 -21.62
N ALA A 914 -11.32 3.72 -21.59
CA ALA A 914 -10.56 4.23 -22.72
C ALA A 914 -9.11 3.74 -22.69
N ARG A 915 -8.46 3.70 -23.86
CA ARG A 915 -7.04 3.34 -23.97
C ARG A 915 -6.34 4.27 -24.94
N PHE A 916 -5.22 4.84 -24.52
CA PHE A 916 -4.44 5.78 -25.33
C PHE A 916 -2.94 5.58 -25.14
N SER A 917 -2.15 6.11 -26.08
CA SER A 917 -0.70 6.02 -26.04
C SER A 917 -0.07 7.32 -26.49
N PHE A 918 1.04 7.70 -25.86
CA PHE A 918 1.78 8.92 -26.17
C PHE A 918 3.26 8.71 -25.82
N ARG A 919 4.11 9.71 -26.09
CA ARG A 919 5.53 9.64 -25.69
C ARG A 919 5.65 9.69 -24.16
N GLY A 920 6.20 8.63 -23.56
CA GLY A 920 6.47 8.60 -22.12
C GLY A 920 7.48 9.67 -21.69
N GLY A 921 7.40 10.08 -20.44
CA GLY A 921 8.17 11.18 -19.85
C GLY A 921 7.65 12.58 -20.21
N LEU A 922 6.62 12.72 -21.04
CA LEU A 922 5.97 14.00 -21.30
C LEU A 922 5.02 14.36 -20.14
N PRO A 923 5.15 15.56 -19.51
CA PRO A 923 4.20 16.03 -18.51
C PRO A 923 2.85 16.31 -19.17
N ILE A 924 1.80 15.68 -18.66
CA ILE A 924 0.45 15.85 -19.18
C ILE A 924 -0.56 16.28 -18.09
N VAL A 925 -1.66 16.86 -18.54
CA VAL A 925 -2.87 17.08 -17.75
C VAL A 925 -4.09 16.66 -18.57
N LEU A 926 -5.16 16.24 -17.90
CA LEU A 926 -6.39 15.77 -18.52
C LEU A 926 -7.49 16.85 -18.41
N GLY A 927 -8.19 17.13 -19.52
CA GLY A 927 -9.38 17.98 -19.54
C GLY A 927 -10.64 17.18 -19.78
N VAL A 928 -11.62 17.29 -18.88
CA VAL A 928 -12.88 16.54 -18.97
C VAL A 928 -13.77 17.14 -20.05
N THR A 929 -14.32 16.31 -20.95
CA THR A 929 -15.24 16.78 -22.00
C THR A 929 -16.59 16.08 -21.97
N ASP A 930 -17.58 16.71 -22.59
CA ASP A 930 -18.82 16.05 -22.96
C ASP A 930 -18.64 15.08 -24.15
N SER A 931 -19.71 14.41 -24.56
CA SER A 931 -19.73 13.49 -25.71
C SER A 931 -19.57 14.16 -27.08
N ALA A 932 -19.56 15.49 -27.13
CA ALA A 932 -19.27 16.27 -28.34
C ALA A 932 -17.81 16.76 -28.37
N GLY A 933 -17.00 16.42 -27.37
CA GLY A 933 -15.61 16.84 -27.23
C GLY A 933 -15.46 18.28 -26.71
N ALA A 934 -16.50 18.87 -26.09
CA ALA A 934 -16.41 20.19 -25.49
C ALA A 934 -15.99 20.08 -24.01
N LEU A 935 -15.01 20.89 -23.58
CA LEU A 935 -14.58 20.93 -22.18
C LEU A 935 -15.75 21.27 -21.24
N LEU A 936 -15.91 20.47 -20.19
CA LEU A 936 -16.84 20.76 -19.11
C LEU A 936 -16.24 21.83 -18.20
N SER A 937 -17.10 22.58 -17.52
CA SER A 937 -16.72 23.59 -16.53
C SER A 937 -17.15 23.16 -15.14
N PHE A 938 -16.44 23.64 -14.13
CA PHE A 938 -16.84 23.50 -12.73
C PHE A 938 -18.11 24.32 -12.47
N ASP A 939 -19.03 23.74 -11.71
CA ASP A 939 -20.27 24.36 -11.27
C ASP A 939 -20.03 25.24 -10.02
N GLU A 940 -20.98 26.11 -9.66
CA GLU A 940 -20.85 26.97 -8.47
C GLU A 940 -20.81 26.11 -7.19
N GLY A 941 -19.71 26.22 -6.42
CA GLY A 941 -19.51 25.44 -5.18
C GLY A 941 -18.54 24.27 -5.32
N ASP A 942 -18.10 23.97 -6.55
CA ASP A 942 -17.05 22.98 -6.80
C ASP A 942 -15.70 23.39 -6.20
N PRO A 943 -14.75 22.43 -6.02
CA PRO A 943 -13.42 22.71 -5.46
C PRO A 943 -12.58 23.71 -6.25
N PHE A 944 -12.90 23.93 -7.53
CA PHE A 944 -12.16 24.78 -8.46
C PHE A 944 -13.10 25.60 -9.34
N THR A 945 -12.56 26.55 -10.11
CA THR A 945 -13.32 27.38 -11.06
C THR A 945 -12.89 27.15 -12.51
N GLY A 946 -13.74 27.55 -13.47
CA GLY A 946 -13.41 27.49 -14.90
C GLY A 946 -13.50 26.09 -15.51
N GLU A 947 -12.67 25.80 -16.52
CA GLU A 947 -12.67 24.51 -17.20
C GLU A 947 -12.15 23.38 -16.28
N ARG A 948 -12.78 22.21 -16.39
CA ARG A 948 -12.46 20.97 -15.67
C ARG A 948 -11.19 20.32 -16.21
N ILE A 949 -10.08 21.00 -16.02
CA ILE A 949 -8.74 20.52 -16.33
C ILE A 949 -8.02 20.15 -15.03
N GLN A 950 -7.39 18.99 -15.00
CA GLN A 950 -6.63 18.49 -13.86
C GLN A 950 -5.69 19.57 -13.31
N ARG A 951 -5.70 19.76 -11.97
CA ARG A 951 -4.89 20.77 -11.27
C ARG A 951 -3.54 20.23 -10.81
N GLU A 952 -3.03 19.23 -11.52
CA GLU A 952 -1.73 18.63 -11.28
C GLU A 952 -1.21 17.96 -12.54
N GLN A 953 0.06 18.18 -12.88
CA GLN A 953 0.74 17.41 -13.90
C GLN A 953 0.87 15.96 -13.46
N MET A 954 0.73 15.04 -14.41
CA MET A 954 1.06 13.64 -14.26
C MET A 954 2.08 13.22 -15.31
N GLN A 955 2.76 12.11 -15.03
CA GLN A 955 3.70 11.49 -15.95
C GLN A 955 3.41 10.00 -16.06
N PHE A 956 3.79 9.44 -17.19
CA PHE A 956 3.95 8.00 -17.38
C PHE A 956 5.35 7.76 -17.93
N TYR A 957 6.03 6.74 -17.41
CA TYR A 957 7.42 6.49 -17.73
C TYR A 957 7.58 6.00 -19.19
N PRO A 958 8.70 6.28 -19.88
CA PRO A 958 8.98 5.68 -21.19
C PRO A 958 8.89 4.15 -21.13
N GLY A 959 7.99 3.58 -21.95
CA GLY A 959 7.75 2.13 -22.01
C GLY A 959 6.73 1.62 -21.00
N GLU A 960 6.15 2.51 -20.19
CA GLU A 960 5.13 2.13 -19.22
C GLU A 960 3.86 1.62 -19.91
N ARG A 961 3.28 0.56 -19.34
CA ARG A 961 1.93 0.07 -19.64
C ARG A 961 1.18 0.10 -18.32
N SER A 962 0.23 1.02 -18.18
CA SER A 962 -0.44 1.28 -16.90
C SER A 962 -1.95 1.21 -17.03
N HIS A 963 -2.60 0.62 -16.02
CA HIS A 963 -4.03 0.85 -15.81
C HIS A 963 -4.24 2.00 -14.83
N GLN A 964 -5.26 2.80 -15.11
CA GLN A 964 -5.72 3.90 -14.27
C GLN A 964 -7.18 3.71 -13.92
N SER A 965 -7.57 4.19 -12.73
CA SER A 965 -8.92 4.04 -12.19
C SER A 965 -9.32 2.58 -11.92
N PHE A 966 -10.59 2.39 -11.61
CA PHE A 966 -11.25 1.11 -11.39
C PHE A 966 -12.60 1.12 -12.07
N ARG A 967 -13.14 -0.05 -12.38
CA ARG A 967 -14.57 -0.15 -12.72
C ARG A 967 -15.41 0.30 -11.52
N ARG A 968 -16.36 1.20 -11.74
CA ARG A 968 -17.19 1.78 -10.66
C ARG A 968 -17.89 0.74 -9.78
N GLU A 969 -18.33 -0.38 -10.35
CA GLU A 969 -18.92 -1.50 -9.61
C GLU A 969 -17.97 -2.14 -8.58
N LEU A 970 -16.66 -2.11 -8.82
CA LEU A 970 -15.63 -2.72 -7.95
C LEU A 970 -14.95 -1.68 -7.03
N PHE A 971 -15.17 -0.39 -7.28
CA PHE A 971 -14.50 0.69 -6.56
C PHE A 971 -14.73 0.64 -5.05
N ASN A 972 -15.96 0.33 -4.64
CA ASN A 972 -16.33 0.30 -3.24
C ASN A 972 -15.54 -0.74 -2.43
N GLY A 973 -15.19 -1.88 -3.04
CA GLY A 973 -14.45 -2.93 -2.34
C GLY A 973 -12.94 -2.75 -2.26
N MET A 974 -12.37 -1.89 -3.11
CA MET A 974 -10.92 -1.66 -3.11
C MET A 974 -10.54 -0.26 -2.63
N CYS A 975 -11.20 0.76 -3.16
CA CYS A 975 -10.77 2.15 -3.02
C CYS A 975 -11.55 2.92 -1.95
N ALA A 976 -12.82 2.57 -1.72
CA ALA A 976 -13.67 3.34 -0.81
C ALA A 976 -13.24 3.25 0.66
N GLY A 977 -12.47 2.22 1.03
CA GLY A 977 -11.79 2.12 2.32
C GLY A 977 -10.94 3.35 2.64
N CYS A 978 -10.42 4.03 1.62
CA CYS A 978 -9.70 5.29 1.73
C CYS A 978 -10.56 6.47 1.22
N HIS A 979 -11.14 6.33 0.04
CA HIS A 979 -11.72 7.44 -0.73
C HIS A 979 -13.21 7.69 -0.48
N GLY A 980 -13.85 6.96 0.44
CA GLY A 980 -15.31 6.96 0.59
C GLY A 980 -16.00 6.19 -0.53
N SER A 981 -17.22 5.70 -0.30
CA SER A 981 -17.97 4.95 -1.30
C SER A 981 -18.58 5.89 -2.34
N ILE A 982 -18.96 5.35 -3.51
CA ILE A 982 -19.62 6.13 -4.55
C ILE A 982 -20.90 6.79 -4.01
N SER A 983 -21.65 6.10 -3.16
CA SER A 983 -22.89 6.59 -2.56
C SER A 983 -22.68 7.53 -1.36
N GLY A 984 -21.44 7.66 -0.86
CA GLY A 984 -21.11 8.32 0.42
C GLY A 984 -21.51 7.54 1.66
N ARG A 985 -22.15 6.37 1.53
CA ARG A 985 -22.54 5.54 2.67
C ARG A 985 -21.37 4.67 3.10
N GLU A 986 -20.95 4.78 4.36
CA GLU A 986 -19.87 3.95 4.92
C GLU A 986 -20.20 2.45 4.87
N LEU A 987 -21.48 2.10 4.97
CA LEU A 987 -21.96 0.71 4.86
C LEU A 987 -21.72 0.07 3.49
N ASP A 988 -21.41 0.86 2.47
CA ASP A 988 -21.14 0.36 1.12
C ASP A 988 -19.66 0.03 0.93
N VAL A 989 -18.81 0.33 1.93
CA VAL A 989 -17.39 -0.03 1.93
C VAL A 989 -17.23 -1.47 2.42
N ALA A 990 -17.14 -2.38 1.46
CA ALA A 990 -17.17 -3.83 1.69
C ALA A 990 -16.32 -4.56 0.66
N VAL A 991 -15.63 -5.65 1.05
CA VAL A 991 -14.79 -6.41 0.13
C VAL A 991 -15.62 -6.98 -1.01
N ASP A 992 -15.10 -6.84 -2.23
CA ASP A 992 -15.63 -7.55 -3.40
C ASP A 992 -14.72 -8.75 -3.71
N VAL A 993 -15.29 -9.95 -3.69
CA VAL A 993 -14.56 -11.20 -3.85
C VAL A 993 -14.11 -11.42 -5.30
N ASP A 994 -14.84 -10.92 -6.29
CA ASP A 994 -14.57 -11.14 -7.73
C ASP A 994 -13.62 -10.08 -8.31
N VAL A 995 -13.03 -9.24 -7.45
CA VAL A 995 -12.16 -8.14 -7.90
C VAL A 995 -10.86 -8.63 -8.55
N LEU A 996 -10.26 -9.72 -8.06
CA LEU A 996 -8.96 -10.20 -8.57
C LEU A 996 -9.04 -10.78 -9.99
N THR A 997 -10.20 -11.28 -10.39
CA THR A 997 -10.48 -12.00 -11.65
C THR A 997 -11.13 -11.11 -12.72
N THR A 998 -11.76 -10.00 -12.30
CA THR A 998 -12.53 -9.12 -13.19
C THR A 998 -12.17 -7.63 -13.16
N ALA A 999 -11.28 -7.19 -12.24
CA ALA A 999 -10.94 -5.76 -12.11
C ALA A 999 -10.45 -5.13 -13.41
N SER A 1000 -9.64 -5.85 -14.19
CA SER A 1000 -9.07 -5.36 -15.43
C SER A 1000 -9.90 -5.64 -16.68
N ARG A 1001 -11.15 -6.13 -16.55
CA ARG A 1001 -12.01 -6.43 -17.72
C ARG A 1001 -12.76 -5.18 -18.15
N ALA A 1002 -12.27 -4.48 -19.16
CA ALA A 1002 -12.94 -3.33 -19.77
C ALA A 1002 -13.18 -3.55 -21.26
N MET A 1003 -14.12 -2.81 -21.86
CA MET A 1003 -14.35 -2.81 -23.31
C MET A 1003 -13.10 -2.35 -24.09
N SER A 1004 -12.26 -1.52 -23.49
CA SER A 1004 -11.01 -1.03 -24.07
C SER A 1004 -9.86 -2.04 -24.06
N THR A 1005 -9.88 -3.06 -23.19
CA THR A 1005 -8.79 -4.05 -23.06
C THR A 1005 -8.49 -4.80 -24.36
N GLY A 1006 -9.52 -5.07 -25.18
CA GLY A 1006 -9.41 -5.70 -26.50
C GLY A 1006 -9.14 -4.75 -27.67
N GLN A 1007 -9.02 -3.44 -27.40
CA GLN A 1007 -8.85 -2.40 -28.41
C GLN A 1007 -7.39 -1.95 -28.50
N GLY A 1008 -6.97 -1.49 -29.68
CA GLY A 1008 -5.68 -0.80 -29.82
C GLY A 1008 -5.74 0.59 -29.19
N PRO A 1009 -4.65 1.10 -28.60
CA PRO A 1009 -4.62 2.45 -28.04
C PRO A 1009 -4.84 3.52 -29.12
N ALA A 1010 -5.56 4.59 -28.78
CA ALA A 1010 -5.55 5.81 -29.56
C ALA A 1010 -4.16 6.46 -29.48
N GLY A 1011 -3.48 6.60 -30.62
CA GLY A 1011 -2.16 7.22 -30.69
C GLY A 1011 -2.24 8.74 -30.70
N LEU A 1012 -1.54 9.37 -29.76
CA LEU A 1012 -1.43 10.82 -29.60
C LEU A 1012 -0.05 11.34 -30.04
#